data_AF-A0A542AN52-F1
#
_entry.id   AF-A0A542AN52-F1
#
_cell.length_a   1.000
_cell.length_b   1.000
_cell.length_c   1.000
_cell.angle_alpha   90.00
_cell.angle_beta   90.00
_cell.angle_gamma   90.00
#
_symmetry.space_group_name_H-M   'P 1'
#
loop_
_entity.id
_entity.type
_entity.pdbx_description
1 polymer ?
#
loop_
_entity_poly.entity_id
_entity_poly.type
_entity_poly.pdbx_seq_one_letter_code
_entity_poly.pdbx_strand_id
1 'polypeptide(L)'
;MGILEDLGKRIVFFDGGMGTLLQENGLGPGELPELWNLTRPELIKEIHSRYRAAGADILTTNTFGANPIKLHGCGSSTEEIVAAAVGLAREAAPGALVAMDIGPTGKLLRPLGDLDFEDAVSAFSRAAAAGEKAGADLILIETMSDTYECKAAVLAAKESTRLPVFVTMVVDEQGKLLTGGDIPAAVALLEGLGVDAVGLNCGFGPEQMKKFLPQMTGACSLPVIVNPNAGLPRTEGDKTVFDVNPEEFAAVMEEIAKEGAWILGGCCGTTPEHIAAVVRRCKDLSPRPIVPKNRTVVSSFARAVVFGKKPVLIGERINPTGKSRLKQALRDNDMDYLLREAITQQENGAHILDVNVGLPEIDEPALLRRAVMEIQGISDLPLQLDTSDPKAMAGAMRIYNGKPLINSVNGKAESMEAIFPLVKKYGGTVIALTLDENGIPTTAQGRFEIAEKIVKTAREYGIDKKDLVFDTLAMTISAGQENAAITLEALRLIRDRLGIHTSLGVSNISFGLPQREHINAAFFTMALQNGLGAAIVNPNSAAMMDAYHAYCALSGSDEKCMDYIARYSAQKTETAPPPAAGEISLLDAVVRGLKESAHAAALRLVETEEPLAIINTQMIPALDRVGKDFEQGVLFLPQLLMSAEAAKSAFEVIRGKMTVNGEQTKKEKIILATVKGDIHDIGKNIVKVLLENYSYDVIDLGKDVPPETVVDAAEEGGVKLVGLSALMTTTVSNMAETIRQLHERVPDCRVMVGGAVLTPEYAQSIHADAYSRDAMGSVHYAQKLFGGE
;
A
#
# COMPACT_ATOMS: atom_id res chain seq x y z
N MET A 1 -1.60 -2.61 35.27
CA MET A 1 -2.43 -3.29 34.27
C MET A 1 -2.04 -2.71 32.93
N GLY A 2 -1.71 -3.56 31.97
CA GLY A 2 -1.28 -3.11 30.64
C GLY A 2 -2.47 -2.84 29.74
N ILE A 3 -2.32 -1.97 28.73
CA ILE A 3 -3.39 -1.61 27.79
C ILE A 3 -4.08 -2.85 27.16
N LEU A 4 -3.30 -3.89 26.83
CA LEU A 4 -3.82 -5.12 26.23
C LEU A 4 -4.79 -5.88 27.14
N GLU A 5 -4.72 -5.70 28.46
CA GLU A 5 -5.64 -6.34 29.40
C GLU A 5 -7.01 -5.64 29.42
N ASP A 6 -7.06 -4.36 29.05
CA ASP A 6 -8.28 -3.55 28.98
C ASP A 6 -9.00 -3.73 27.62
N LEU A 7 -8.23 -3.94 26.55
CA LEU A 7 -8.76 -4.32 25.24
C LEU A 7 -9.52 -5.65 25.37
N GLY A 8 -10.73 -5.71 24.84
CA GLY A 8 -11.61 -6.87 25.03
C GLY A 8 -12.58 -6.75 26.23
N LYS A 9 -12.44 -5.76 27.13
CA LYS A 9 -13.30 -5.62 28.32
C LYS A 9 -14.16 -4.34 28.38
N ARG A 10 -13.62 -3.20 27.93
CA ARG A 10 -14.32 -1.91 27.92
C ARG A 10 -13.92 -1.07 26.71
N ILE A 11 -14.68 -0.01 26.44
CA ILE A 11 -14.25 1.04 25.51
C ILE A 11 -13.07 1.80 26.12
N VAL A 12 -12.05 2.07 25.30
CA VAL A 12 -10.85 2.82 25.66
C VAL A 12 -10.86 4.16 24.94
N PHE A 13 -10.38 5.21 25.60
CA PHE A 13 -10.38 6.56 25.05
C PHE A 13 -8.98 7.11 24.78
N PHE A 14 -8.69 7.46 23.53
CA PHE A 14 -7.57 8.33 23.18
C PHE A 14 -7.92 9.79 23.51
N ASP A 15 -6.89 10.64 23.54
CA ASP A 15 -7.04 12.08 23.53
C ASP A 15 -7.48 12.62 22.15
N GLY A 16 -7.42 13.95 22.00
CA GLY A 16 -7.76 14.67 20.76
C GLY A 16 -6.54 15.27 20.08
N GLY A 17 -6.77 16.20 19.15
CA GLY A 17 -5.71 16.82 18.36
C GLY A 17 -4.78 17.70 19.18
N MET A 18 -3.47 17.37 19.22
CA MET A 18 -2.43 18.23 19.78
C MET A 18 -2.20 19.48 18.91
N GLY A 19 -2.03 19.30 17.60
CA GLY A 19 -1.66 20.37 16.66
C GLY A 19 -2.62 21.56 16.68
N THR A 20 -3.93 21.31 16.71
CA THR A 20 -4.95 22.39 16.76
C THR A 20 -4.80 23.25 18.01
N LEU A 21 -4.58 22.64 19.18
CA LEU A 21 -4.40 23.38 20.43
C LEU A 21 -3.07 24.17 20.44
N LEU A 22 -2.02 23.66 19.80
CA LEU A 22 -0.78 24.42 19.64
C LEU A 22 -0.97 25.64 18.74
N GLN A 23 -1.71 25.51 17.63
CA GLN A 23 -2.07 26.63 16.76
C GLN A 23 -2.86 27.72 17.51
N GLU A 24 -3.84 27.34 18.32
CA GLU A 24 -4.59 28.27 19.17
C GLU A 24 -3.70 29.02 20.17
N ASN A 25 -2.60 28.39 20.60
CA ASN A 25 -1.59 28.96 21.50
C ASN A 25 -0.42 29.63 20.75
N GLY A 26 -0.61 29.94 19.47
CA GLY A 26 0.31 30.74 18.67
C GLY A 26 1.45 29.95 18.04
N LEU A 27 1.27 28.67 17.73
CA LEU A 27 2.19 27.93 16.87
C LEU A 27 2.15 28.54 15.48
N GLY A 28 3.27 29.14 15.07
CA GLY A 28 3.40 29.78 13.78
C GLY A 28 3.37 28.77 12.62
N PRO A 29 2.92 29.21 11.43
CA PRO A 29 2.97 28.37 10.23
C PRO A 29 4.40 27.91 9.92
N GLY A 30 4.61 26.60 9.91
CA GLY A 30 5.90 25.98 9.65
C GLY A 30 6.85 25.82 10.82
N GLU A 31 6.43 26.20 12.02
CA GLU A 31 7.11 25.73 13.22
C GLU A 31 6.88 24.24 13.40
N LEU A 32 7.94 23.52 13.79
CA LEU A 32 7.86 22.10 14.15
C LEU A 32 7.20 21.97 15.54
N PRO A 33 5.99 21.38 15.64
CA PRO A 33 5.29 21.20 16.91
C PRO A 33 6.13 20.49 17.97
N GLU A 34 6.97 19.54 17.55
CA GLU A 34 7.74 18.68 18.43
C GLU A 34 8.87 19.44 19.17
N LEU A 35 9.33 20.58 18.64
CA LEU A 35 10.30 21.44 19.34
C LEU A 35 9.71 22.08 20.59
N TRP A 36 8.39 22.24 20.66
CA TRP A 36 7.72 22.82 21.81
C TRP A 36 7.79 21.93 23.05
N ASN A 37 8.14 20.64 22.89
CA ASN A 37 8.50 19.79 24.02
C ASN A 37 9.72 20.33 24.80
N LEU A 38 10.63 21.04 24.13
CA LEU A 38 11.82 21.63 24.73
C LEU A 38 11.64 23.12 25.04
N THR A 39 10.99 23.85 24.14
CA THR A 39 10.90 25.32 24.23
C THR A 39 9.67 25.82 24.99
N ARG A 40 8.57 25.04 25.02
CA ARG A 40 7.32 25.38 25.72
C ARG A 40 6.75 24.19 26.53
N PRO A 41 7.55 23.52 27.39
CA PRO A 41 7.16 22.29 28.07
C PRO A 41 5.92 22.44 28.98
N GLU A 42 5.74 23.59 29.63
CA GLU A 42 4.59 23.82 30.52
C GLU A 42 3.25 23.82 29.76
N LEU A 43 3.22 24.36 28.55
CA LEU A 43 2.01 24.36 27.71
C LEU A 43 1.66 22.92 27.26
N ILE A 44 2.66 22.13 26.87
CA ILE A 44 2.45 20.73 26.50
C ILE A 44 1.89 19.93 27.69
N LYS A 45 2.44 20.13 28.89
CA LYS A 45 1.91 19.51 30.13
C LYS A 45 0.49 19.95 30.42
N GLU A 46 0.17 21.22 30.25
CA GLU A 46 -1.19 21.73 30.45
C GLU A 46 -2.18 21.04 29.51
N ILE A 47 -1.85 20.93 28.21
CA ILE A 47 -2.70 20.27 27.22
C ILE A 47 -2.94 18.80 27.58
N HIS A 48 -1.89 18.04 27.92
CA HIS A 48 -2.02 16.65 28.38
C HIS A 48 -2.89 16.54 29.64
N SER A 49 -2.71 17.46 30.60
CA SER A 49 -3.50 17.50 31.84
C SER A 49 -4.99 17.73 31.54
N ARG A 50 -5.31 18.59 30.56
CA ARG A 50 -6.68 18.87 30.12
C ARG A 50 -7.31 17.63 29.46
N TYR A 51 -6.60 16.94 28.57
CA TYR A 51 -7.11 15.71 27.96
C TYR A 51 -7.30 14.59 28.98
N ARG A 52 -6.38 14.46 29.94
CA ARG A 52 -6.58 13.52 31.05
C ARG A 52 -7.80 13.87 31.89
N ALA A 53 -8.00 15.14 32.22
CA ALA A 53 -9.18 15.60 32.96
C ALA A 53 -10.49 15.37 32.19
N ALA A 54 -10.45 15.39 30.85
CA ALA A 54 -11.57 15.03 29.99
C ALA A 54 -11.91 13.52 30.00
N GLY A 55 -11.01 12.68 30.55
CA GLY A 55 -11.24 11.25 30.70
C GLY A 55 -10.50 10.38 29.68
N ALA A 56 -9.52 10.92 28.95
CA ALA A 56 -8.65 10.11 28.09
C ALA A 56 -7.90 9.05 28.92
N ASP A 57 -7.92 7.81 28.45
CA ASP A 57 -7.15 6.69 29.01
C ASP A 57 -5.70 6.70 28.51
N ILE A 58 -5.54 7.04 27.23
CA ILE A 58 -4.26 7.08 26.53
C ILE A 58 -4.01 8.51 26.04
N LEU A 59 -2.84 9.05 26.34
CA LEU A 59 -2.35 10.32 25.83
C LEU A 59 -1.32 10.07 24.71
N THR A 60 -1.48 10.75 23.58
CA THR A 60 -0.54 10.71 22.46
C THR A 60 0.57 11.73 22.69
N THR A 61 1.84 11.31 22.62
CA THR A 61 2.96 12.26 22.79
C THR A 61 2.99 13.26 21.63
N ASN A 62 3.47 14.48 21.89
CA ASN A 62 3.69 15.48 20.83
C ASN A 62 4.94 15.11 20.00
N THR A 63 4.86 14.01 19.24
CA THR A 63 5.98 13.38 18.52
C THR A 63 5.61 12.91 17.11
N PHE A 64 4.44 13.30 16.58
CA PHE A 64 3.97 12.94 15.25
C PHE A 64 5.05 13.05 14.16
N GLY A 65 5.77 14.17 14.11
CA GLY A 65 6.88 14.41 13.20
C GLY A 65 8.27 14.11 13.75
N ALA A 66 8.40 13.49 14.93
CA ALA A 66 9.69 13.29 15.61
C ALA A 66 10.49 12.12 15.01
N ASN A 67 10.99 12.30 13.79
CA ASN A 67 11.91 11.37 13.14
C ASN A 67 13.11 12.09 12.50
N PRO A 68 14.23 11.40 12.23
CA PRO A 68 15.45 12.03 11.72
C PRO A 68 15.28 12.77 10.38
N ILE A 69 14.28 12.41 9.57
CA ILE A 69 14.03 12.99 8.25
C ILE A 69 13.34 14.36 8.42
N LYS A 70 12.30 14.43 9.26
CA LYS A 70 11.53 15.66 9.52
C LYS A 70 12.27 16.63 10.43
N LEU A 71 13.03 16.12 11.40
CA LEU A 71 13.80 16.94 12.36
C LEU A 71 15.16 17.40 11.81
N HIS A 72 15.48 17.13 10.55
CA HIS A 72 16.76 17.51 9.97
C HIS A 72 16.97 19.04 10.06
N GLY A 73 18.11 19.44 10.63
CA GLY A 73 18.48 20.86 10.73
C GLY A 73 17.80 21.63 11.87
N CYS A 74 16.93 21.02 12.67
CA CYS A 74 16.24 21.72 13.76
C CYS A 74 17.10 21.98 15.02
N GLY A 75 18.31 21.40 15.09
CA GLY A 75 19.26 21.60 16.20
C GLY A 75 19.02 20.70 17.42
N SER A 76 18.09 19.75 17.37
CA SER A 76 17.85 18.75 18.42
C SER A 76 17.74 17.35 17.81
N SER A 77 18.17 16.33 18.56
CA SER A 77 18.04 14.94 18.13
C SER A 77 16.61 14.41 18.32
N THR A 78 16.25 13.37 17.56
CA THR A 78 14.99 12.65 17.74
C THR A 78 14.87 12.12 19.17
N GLU A 79 15.95 11.56 19.71
CA GLU A 79 15.97 10.97 21.04
C GLU A 79 15.70 12.00 22.15
N GLU A 80 16.25 13.21 22.03
CA GLU A 80 16.02 14.31 23.00
C GLU A 80 14.57 14.79 22.99
N ILE A 81 14.02 15.02 21.79
CA ILE A 81 12.64 15.48 21.61
C ILE A 81 11.65 14.43 22.14
N VAL A 82 11.86 13.16 21.79
CA VAL A 82 11.00 12.05 22.23
C VAL A 82 11.08 11.85 23.75
N ALA A 83 12.28 11.90 24.33
CA ALA A 83 12.44 11.76 25.77
C ALA A 83 11.71 12.88 26.54
N ALA A 84 11.80 14.13 26.05
CA ALA A 84 11.06 15.25 26.62
C ALA A 84 9.55 15.03 26.49
N ALA A 85 9.06 14.69 25.30
CA ALA A 85 7.62 14.51 25.06
C ALA A 85 6.99 13.44 25.97
N VAL A 86 7.62 12.26 26.07
CA VAL A 86 7.15 11.17 26.94
C VAL A 86 7.19 11.59 28.41
N GLY A 87 8.26 12.28 28.83
CA GLY A 87 8.39 12.80 30.20
C GLY A 87 7.27 13.78 30.56
N LEU A 88 6.97 14.73 29.67
CA LEU A 88 5.91 15.72 29.88
C LEU A 88 4.52 15.07 29.98
N ALA A 89 4.20 14.10 29.11
CA ALA A 89 2.93 13.38 29.18
C ALA A 89 2.78 12.60 30.50
N ARG A 90 3.86 11.95 30.97
CA ARG A 90 3.90 11.24 32.26
C ARG A 90 3.72 12.17 33.46
N GLU A 91 4.42 13.31 33.45
CA GLU A 91 4.32 14.31 34.52
C GLU A 91 2.93 14.93 34.61
N ALA A 92 2.33 15.23 33.45
CA ALA A 92 1.01 15.86 33.36
C ALA A 92 -0.13 14.97 33.87
N ALA A 93 -0.02 13.65 33.66
CA ALA A 93 -1.11 12.71 33.92
C ALA A 93 -0.64 11.41 34.58
N PRO A 94 -0.28 11.42 35.87
CA PRO A 94 0.08 10.21 36.60
C PRO A 94 -1.03 9.15 36.51
N GLY A 95 -0.68 7.96 35.99
CA GLY A 95 -1.61 6.84 35.83
C GLY A 95 -2.42 6.82 34.53
N ALA A 96 -2.22 7.78 33.62
CA ALA A 96 -2.61 7.63 32.22
C ALA A 96 -1.59 6.76 31.46
N LEU A 97 -2.04 6.10 30.40
CA LEU A 97 -1.15 5.44 29.46
C LEU A 97 -0.57 6.49 28.50
N VAL A 98 0.71 6.35 28.14
CA VAL A 98 1.38 7.24 27.20
C VAL A 98 1.72 6.48 25.93
N ALA A 99 1.14 6.90 24.82
CA ALA A 99 1.45 6.38 23.50
C ALA A 99 2.57 7.20 22.86
N MET A 100 3.68 6.53 22.50
CA MET A 100 4.67 7.12 21.62
C MET A 100 4.07 7.25 20.23
N ASP A 101 3.72 8.47 19.86
CA ASP A 101 3.11 8.78 18.58
C ASP A 101 4.16 8.91 17.47
N ILE A 102 3.93 8.23 16.35
CA ILE A 102 4.79 8.17 15.17
C ILE A 102 3.91 8.39 13.93
N GLY A 103 4.04 9.55 13.31
CA GLY A 103 3.44 9.86 12.02
C GLY A 103 4.34 9.44 10.84
N PRO A 104 3.85 9.59 9.59
CA PRO A 104 4.61 9.27 8.39
C PRO A 104 5.85 10.16 8.23
N THR A 105 6.86 9.65 7.52
CA THR A 105 8.07 10.41 7.17
C THR A 105 7.77 11.57 6.22
N GLY A 106 6.68 11.48 5.46
CA GLY A 106 6.32 12.42 4.40
C GLY A 106 7.00 12.15 3.07
N LYS A 107 7.67 11.00 2.91
CA LYS A 107 8.29 10.53 1.67
C LYS A 107 7.68 9.21 1.22
N LEU A 108 7.61 9.00 -0.10
CA LEU A 108 7.33 7.68 -0.65
C LEU A 108 8.58 6.80 -0.61
N LEU A 109 8.39 5.51 -0.35
CA LEU A 109 9.48 4.53 -0.38
C LEU A 109 9.77 4.07 -1.81
N ARG A 110 11.03 3.70 -2.09
CA ARG A 110 11.39 3.06 -3.38
C ARG A 110 10.57 1.79 -3.62
N PRO A 111 10.10 1.52 -4.86
CA PRO A 111 10.49 2.22 -6.09
C PRO A 111 9.66 3.47 -6.39
N LEU A 112 8.66 3.81 -5.58
CA LEU A 112 7.72 4.91 -5.86
C LEU A 112 8.29 6.29 -5.52
N GLY A 113 9.16 6.37 -4.51
CA GLY A 113 9.83 7.60 -4.11
C GLY A 113 11.34 7.43 -4.01
N ASP A 114 11.96 8.32 -3.25
CA ASP A 114 13.42 8.42 -3.12
C ASP A 114 13.98 7.75 -1.86
N LEU A 115 13.13 7.48 -0.86
CA LEU A 115 13.54 6.91 0.43
C LEU A 115 13.68 5.38 0.36
N ASP A 116 14.84 4.86 0.73
CA ASP A 116 15.04 3.42 0.81
C ASP A 116 14.27 2.81 2.00
N PHE A 117 13.75 1.59 1.80
CA PHE A 117 12.95 0.90 2.83
C PHE A 117 13.69 0.76 4.16
N GLU A 118 14.97 0.39 4.13
CA GLU A 118 15.79 0.24 5.34
C GLU A 118 16.09 1.57 6.03
N ASP A 119 16.18 2.66 5.27
CA ASP A 119 16.37 4.00 5.85
C ASP A 119 15.11 4.45 6.59
N ALA A 120 13.93 4.15 6.04
CA ALA A 120 12.66 4.36 6.73
C ALA A 120 12.57 3.51 8.02
N VAL A 121 12.89 2.22 7.95
CA VAL A 121 12.93 1.34 9.14
C VAL A 121 13.89 1.89 10.20
N SER A 122 15.08 2.34 9.79
CA SER A 122 16.08 2.94 10.69
C SER A 122 15.56 4.22 11.36
N ALA A 123 14.94 5.11 10.57
CA ALA A 123 14.36 6.36 11.07
C ALA A 123 13.26 6.09 12.12
N PHE A 124 12.32 5.18 11.83
CA PHE A 124 11.28 4.80 12.77
C PHE A 124 11.81 4.06 14.00
N SER A 125 12.84 3.21 13.84
CA SER A 125 13.41 2.42 14.94
C SER A 125 14.03 3.32 16.01
N ARG A 126 14.69 4.42 15.58
CA ARG A 126 15.25 5.41 16.50
C ARG A 126 14.17 6.08 17.34
N ALA A 127 13.07 6.51 16.72
CA ALA A 127 11.94 7.12 17.42
C ALA A 127 11.28 6.13 18.40
N ALA A 128 10.97 4.91 17.94
CA ALA A 128 10.31 3.88 18.76
C ALA A 128 11.18 3.47 19.97
N ALA A 129 12.47 3.19 19.76
CA ALA A 129 13.40 2.83 20.83
C ALA A 129 13.57 3.97 21.86
N ALA A 130 13.59 5.22 21.40
CA ALA A 130 13.63 6.38 22.29
C ALA A 130 12.36 6.47 23.16
N GLY A 131 11.19 6.20 22.57
CA GLY A 131 9.90 6.18 23.27
C GLY A 131 9.86 5.12 24.38
N GLU A 132 10.23 3.87 24.08
CA GLU A 132 10.28 2.79 25.08
C GLU A 132 11.29 3.12 26.19
N LYS A 133 12.48 3.61 25.83
CA LYS A 133 13.51 4.01 26.81
C LYS A 133 13.04 5.14 27.73
N ALA A 134 12.24 6.07 27.22
CA ALA A 134 11.66 7.17 28.00
C ALA A 134 10.44 6.75 28.84
N GLY A 135 9.92 5.53 28.64
CA GLY A 135 8.84 4.97 29.45
C GLY A 135 7.44 5.09 28.83
N ALA A 136 7.33 5.12 27.50
CA ALA A 136 6.06 4.95 26.81
C ALA A 136 5.43 3.57 27.09
N ASP A 137 4.10 3.48 27.06
CA ASP A 137 3.35 2.25 27.34
C ASP A 137 2.97 1.49 26.06
N LEU A 138 2.89 2.19 24.92
CA LEU A 138 2.59 1.63 23.60
C LEU A 138 3.18 2.51 22.49
N ILE A 139 3.31 1.95 21.29
CA ILE A 139 3.61 2.70 20.06
C ILE A 139 2.30 2.91 19.30
N LEU A 140 2.02 4.15 18.92
CA LEU A 140 0.97 4.50 17.97
C LEU A 140 1.63 4.94 16.66
N ILE A 141 1.43 4.17 15.60
CA ILE A 141 1.81 4.56 14.24
C ILE A 141 0.55 5.13 13.59
N GLU A 142 0.45 6.44 13.42
CA GLU A 142 -0.80 7.08 12.99
C GLU A 142 -0.71 7.81 11.65
N THR A 143 -1.88 8.05 11.04
CA THR A 143 -2.05 8.82 9.81
C THR A 143 -1.24 8.27 8.63
N MET A 144 -1.04 6.95 8.58
CA MET A 144 -0.31 6.34 7.48
C MET A 144 -1.18 6.31 6.22
N SER A 145 -0.66 6.83 5.12
CA SER A 145 -1.35 6.89 3.82
C SER A 145 -0.84 5.85 2.82
N ASP A 146 0.17 5.06 3.18
CA ASP A 146 0.75 4.01 2.37
C ASP A 146 1.08 2.75 3.20
N THR A 147 0.71 1.57 2.69
CA THR A 147 0.94 0.30 3.39
C THR A 147 2.41 -0.09 3.45
N TYR A 148 3.25 0.39 2.53
CA TYR A 148 4.66 0.02 2.53
C TYR A 148 5.41 0.75 3.64
N GLU A 149 5.12 2.04 3.80
CA GLU A 149 5.61 2.84 4.91
C GLU A 149 5.05 2.33 6.25
N CYS A 150 3.77 1.93 6.30
CA CYS A 150 3.20 1.22 7.47
C CYS A 150 4.06 0.01 7.85
N LYS A 151 4.40 -0.83 6.87
CA LYS A 151 5.21 -2.03 7.09
C LYS A 151 6.59 -1.65 7.64
N ALA A 152 7.25 -0.65 7.09
CA ALA A 152 8.54 -0.17 7.59
C ALA A 152 8.44 0.28 9.06
N ALA A 153 7.42 1.07 9.41
CA ALA A 153 7.19 1.55 10.77
C ALA A 153 6.86 0.42 11.76
N VAL A 154 6.02 -0.55 11.36
CA VAL A 154 5.66 -1.70 12.21
C VAL A 154 6.87 -2.60 12.44
N LEU A 155 7.65 -2.90 11.40
CA LEU A 155 8.88 -3.68 11.55
C LEU A 155 9.86 -2.96 12.47
N ALA A 156 10.05 -1.66 12.28
CA ALA A 156 10.88 -0.84 13.15
C ALA A 156 10.44 -0.94 14.63
N ALA A 157 9.15 -0.74 14.90
CA ALA A 157 8.60 -0.81 16.26
C ALA A 157 8.78 -2.21 16.89
N LYS A 158 8.46 -3.28 16.16
CA LYS A 158 8.56 -4.67 16.66
C LYS A 158 10.01 -5.16 16.78
N GLU A 159 10.94 -4.63 15.98
CA GLU A 159 12.36 -4.99 16.04
C GLU A 159 13.13 -4.22 17.12
N SER A 160 12.67 -3.00 17.45
CA SER A 160 13.35 -2.11 18.40
C SER A 160 12.73 -2.05 19.78
N THR A 161 11.47 -2.50 19.95
CA THR A 161 10.73 -2.41 21.22
C THR A 161 9.96 -3.68 21.56
N ARG A 162 9.46 -3.78 22.80
CA ARG A 162 8.51 -4.83 23.24
C ARG A 162 7.10 -4.29 23.47
N LEU A 163 6.88 -3.02 23.15
CA LEU A 163 5.62 -2.34 23.42
C LEU A 163 4.52 -2.85 22.47
N PRO A 164 3.24 -2.81 22.90
CA PRO A 164 2.11 -2.96 21.99
C PRO A 164 2.18 -1.94 20.85
N VAL A 165 1.83 -2.36 19.64
CA VAL A 165 1.88 -1.52 18.42
C VAL A 165 0.48 -1.34 17.87
N PHE A 166 -0.01 -0.11 17.90
CA PHE A 166 -1.29 0.28 17.31
C PHE A 166 -1.02 1.02 16.01
N VAL A 167 -1.88 0.80 15.01
CA VAL A 167 -1.73 1.43 13.70
C VAL A 167 -3.03 2.06 13.26
N THR A 168 -2.98 3.32 12.83
CA THR A 168 -4.11 3.97 12.15
C THR A 168 -3.70 4.49 10.79
N MET A 169 -4.65 4.44 9.86
CA MET A 169 -4.45 4.85 8.48
C MET A 169 -5.42 5.96 8.10
N VAL A 170 -5.06 6.69 7.05
CA VAL A 170 -5.95 7.64 6.39
C VAL A 170 -6.35 7.08 5.03
N VAL A 171 -7.63 7.23 4.68
CA VAL A 171 -8.20 6.77 3.41
C VAL A 171 -8.96 7.90 2.73
N ASP A 172 -9.16 7.78 1.42
CA ASP A 172 -10.02 8.65 0.62
C ASP A 172 -11.51 8.29 0.73
N GLU A 173 -12.35 8.95 -0.06
CA GLU A 173 -13.81 8.75 -0.06
C GLU A 173 -14.22 7.34 -0.52
N GLN A 174 -13.34 6.65 -1.24
CA GLN A 174 -13.53 5.28 -1.73
C GLN A 174 -13.00 4.24 -0.73
N GLY A 175 -12.41 4.66 0.39
CA GLY A 175 -11.80 3.77 1.37
C GLY A 175 -10.45 3.24 0.93
N LYS A 176 -9.73 3.99 0.08
CA LYS A 176 -8.41 3.65 -0.45
C LYS A 176 -7.31 4.51 0.18
N LEU A 177 -6.16 3.91 0.41
CA LEU A 177 -4.91 4.59 0.75
C LEU A 177 -4.35 5.31 -0.49
N LEU A 178 -3.39 6.22 -0.28
CA LEU A 178 -2.79 7.03 -1.35
C LEU A 178 -2.23 6.18 -2.51
N THR A 179 -1.69 5.01 -2.20
CA THR A 179 -1.12 4.07 -3.17
C THR A 179 -2.14 3.09 -3.77
N GLY A 180 -3.43 3.21 -3.44
CA GLY A 180 -4.52 2.38 -3.98
C GLY A 180 -4.94 1.20 -3.10
N GLY A 181 -4.31 1.03 -1.94
CA GLY A 181 -4.61 -0.02 -0.97
C GLY A 181 -6.01 0.06 -0.40
N ASP A 182 -6.78 -1.02 -0.47
CA ASP A 182 -8.03 -1.11 0.26
C ASP A 182 -7.85 -1.53 1.72
N ILE A 183 -8.88 -1.22 2.52
CA ILE A 183 -8.96 -1.59 3.93
C ILE A 183 -8.67 -3.09 4.16
N PRO A 184 -9.30 -4.04 3.44
CA PRO A 184 -8.98 -5.46 3.60
C PRO A 184 -7.51 -5.84 3.35
N ALA A 185 -6.85 -5.24 2.36
CA ALA A 185 -5.44 -5.48 2.05
C ALA A 185 -4.52 -5.01 3.16
N ALA A 186 -4.77 -3.80 3.66
CA ALA A 186 -4.02 -3.21 4.75
C ALA A 186 -4.23 -3.97 6.07
N VAL A 187 -5.47 -4.35 6.39
CA VAL A 187 -5.77 -5.20 7.56
C VAL A 187 -5.07 -6.55 7.46
N ALA A 188 -5.07 -7.21 6.29
CA ALA A 188 -4.38 -8.48 6.11
C ALA A 188 -2.86 -8.36 6.35
N LEU A 189 -2.24 -7.29 5.87
CA LEU A 189 -0.84 -6.97 6.13
C LEU A 189 -0.58 -6.75 7.63
N LEU A 190 -1.33 -5.85 8.25
CA LEU A 190 -1.10 -5.41 9.64
C LEU A 190 -1.37 -6.54 10.64
N GLU A 191 -2.45 -7.31 10.46
CA GLU A 191 -2.68 -8.53 11.25
C GLU A 191 -1.55 -9.55 11.07
N GLY A 192 -1.06 -9.70 9.84
CA GLY A 192 0.06 -10.60 9.54
C GLY A 192 1.34 -10.21 10.27
N LEU A 193 1.61 -8.90 10.40
CA LEU A 193 2.74 -8.36 11.16
C LEU A 193 2.53 -8.42 12.68
N GLY A 194 1.36 -8.85 13.15
CA GLY A 194 1.06 -9.01 14.57
C GLY A 194 0.94 -7.70 15.33
N VAL A 195 0.37 -6.65 14.70
CA VAL A 195 -0.02 -5.44 15.43
C VAL A 195 -1.16 -5.74 16.41
N ASP A 196 -1.35 -4.85 17.38
CA ASP A 196 -2.23 -5.09 18.52
C ASP A 196 -3.60 -4.40 18.37
N ALA A 197 -3.70 -3.35 17.54
CA ALA A 197 -4.93 -2.70 17.13
C ALA A 197 -4.76 -2.00 15.76
N VAL A 198 -5.85 -1.89 15.00
CA VAL A 198 -5.86 -1.26 13.66
C VAL A 198 -7.03 -0.31 13.53
N GLY A 199 -6.86 0.84 12.88
CA GLY A 199 -7.96 1.78 12.74
C GLY A 199 -7.79 2.84 11.67
N LEU A 200 -8.68 3.83 11.76
CA LEU A 200 -8.68 5.01 10.90
C LEU A 200 -8.60 6.26 11.77
N ASN A 201 -7.83 7.24 11.31
CA ASN A 201 -7.77 8.56 11.91
C ASN A 201 -7.63 9.64 10.83
N CYS A 202 -7.94 10.88 11.20
CA CYS A 202 -7.83 12.05 10.31
C CYS A 202 -8.64 11.92 9.00
N GLY A 203 -8.41 12.83 8.05
CA GLY A 203 -9.04 12.90 6.73
C GLY A 203 -10.51 13.34 6.74
N PHE A 204 -11.32 12.76 7.64
CA PHE A 204 -12.76 12.87 7.63
C PHE A 204 -13.34 13.16 9.02
N GLY A 205 -14.53 13.77 9.02
CA GLY A 205 -15.39 13.86 10.20
C GLY A 205 -15.99 12.50 10.59
N PRO A 206 -16.66 12.41 11.75
CA PRO A 206 -17.16 11.14 12.28
C PRO A 206 -18.21 10.48 11.37
N GLU A 207 -19.06 11.26 10.70
CA GLU A 207 -20.11 10.71 9.81
C GLU A 207 -19.54 10.03 8.56
N GLN A 208 -18.54 10.67 7.93
CA GLN A 208 -17.88 10.10 6.77
C GLN A 208 -17.07 8.86 7.18
N MET A 209 -16.34 8.93 8.30
CA MET A 209 -15.50 7.83 8.79
C MET A 209 -16.32 6.60 9.19
N LYS A 210 -17.51 6.79 9.76
CA LYS A 210 -18.45 5.72 10.11
C LYS A 210 -18.76 4.78 8.94
N LYS A 211 -18.82 5.30 7.70
CA LYS A 211 -19.13 4.52 6.49
C LYS A 211 -18.12 3.40 6.21
N PHE A 212 -16.89 3.52 6.70
CA PHE A 212 -15.82 2.53 6.51
C PHE A 212 -15.79 1.45 7.60
N LEU A 213 -16.51 1.65 8.70
CA LEU A 213 -16.50 0.73 9.84
C LEU A 213 -16.97 -0.70 9.51
N PRO A 214 -18.00 -0.93 8.66
CA PRO A 214 -18.37 -2.28 8.24
C PRO A 214 -17.27 -3.01 7.47
N GLN A 215 -16.51 -2.30 6.63
CA GLN A 215 -15.38 -2.88 5.90
C GLN A 215 -14.24 -3.25 6.86
N MET A 216 -13.91 -2.35 7.78
CA MET A 216 -12.92 -2.56 8.84
C MET A 216 -13.30 -3.76 9.72
N THR A 217 -14.47 -3.74 10.35
CA THR A 217 -14.94 -4.79 11.28
C THR A 217 -15.25 -6.12 10.60
N GLY A 218 -15.55 -6.10 9.29
CA GLY A 218 -15.70 -7.32 8.48
C GLY A 218 -14.37 -8.00 8.15
N ALA A 219 -13.29 -7.22 8.03
CA ALA A 219 -11.95 -7.73 7.73
C ALA A 219 -11.10 -8.02 8.97
N CYS A 220 -11.25 -7.22 10.02
CA CYS A 220 -10.35 -7.18 11.17
C CYS A 220 -10.79 -8.11 12.31
N SER A 221 -9.82 -8.82 12.87
CA SER A 221 -9.85 -9.71 14.03
C SER A 221 -9.22 -9.06 15.26
N LEU A 222 -8.77 -7.81 15.15
CA LEU A 222 -8.15 -7.01 16.20
C LEU A 222 -9.11 -5.89 16.68
N PRO A 223 -8.84 -5.27 17.84
CA PRO A 223 -9.52 -4.05 18.26
C PRO A 223 -9.44 -2.97 17.17
N VAL A 224 -10.58 -2.30 16.91
CA VAL A 224 -10.69 -1.24 15.91
C VAL A 224 -10.58 0.14 16.57
N ILE A 225 -9.69 0.98 16.05
CA ILE A 225 -9.51 2.40 16.46
C ILE A 225 -10.26 3.32 15.49
N VAL A 226 -10.94 4.35 16.01
CA VAL A 226 -11.58 5.38 15.18
C VAL A 226 -11.36 6.76 15.82
N ASN A 227 -10.55 7.60 15.17
CA ASN A 227 -10.18 8.95 15.65
C ASN A 227 -10.42 10.01 14.54
N PRO A 228 -11.68 10.42 14.31
CA PRO A 228 -12.01 11.36 13.23
C PRO A 228 -11.64 12.81 13.59
N ASN A 229 -11.62 13.68 12.56
CA ASN A 229 -11.54 15.13 12.74
C ASN A 229 -12.87 15.69 13.27
N ALA A 230 -12.87 16.89 13.86
CA ALA A 230 -14.10 17.62 14.23
C ALA A 230 -14.81 18.23 13.01
N GLY A 231 -14.90 17.48 11.90
CA GLY A 231 -15.36 17.97 10.60
C GLY A 231 -14.20 18.27 9.63
N LEU A 232 -14.55 18.79 8.46
CA LEU A 232 -13.57 19.27 7.50
C LEU A 232 -13.04 20.65 7.94
N PRO A 233 -11.74 20.94 7.71
CA PRO A 233 -11.19 22.24 8.05
C PRO A 233 -11.78 23.33 7.15
N ARG A 234 -12.15 24.46 7.76
CA ARG A 234 -12.56 25.68 7.09
C ARG A 234 -11.72 26.84 7.60
N THR A 235 -11.65 27.93 6.85
CA THR A 235 -10.92 29.13 7.30
C THR A 235 -11.86 30.28 7.53
N GLU A 236 -11.71 30.92 8.70
CA GLU A 236 -12.39 32.16 9.09
C GLU A 236 -11.34 33.19 9.48
N GLY A 237 -11.09 34.18 8.61
CA GLY A 237 -9.96 35.10 8.76
C GLY A 237 -8.62 34.36 8.64
N ASP A 238 -7.69 34.59 9.56
CA ASP A 238 -6.38 33.91 9.59
C ASP A 238 -6.38 32.61 10.40
N LYS A 239 -7.56 32.06 10.72
CA LYS A 239 -7.71 30.88 11.58
C LYS A 239 -8.40 29.72 10.88
N THR A 240 -7.85 28.52 11.06
CA THR A 240 -8.52 27.26 10.71
C THR A 240 -9.54 26.91 11.79
N VAL A 241 -10.79 26.71 11.40
CA VAL A 241 -11.93 26.32 12.24
C VAL A 241 -12.51 24.98 11.78
N PHE A 242 -13.16 24.29 12.70
CA PHE A 242 -13.79 22.99 12.48
C PHE A 242 -15.26 23.08 12.88
N ASP A 243 -16.15 22.58 12.01
CA ASP A 243 -17.58 22.91 12.10
C ASP A 243 -18.40 21.96 13.00
N VAL A 244 -17.85 20.82 13.45
CA VAL A 244 -18.58 19.87 14.30
C VAL A 244 -18.32 20.18 15.77
N ASN A 245 -19.39 20.42 16.55
CA ASN A 245 -19.27 20.70 17.98
C ASN A 245 -19.17 19.40 18.84
N PRO A 246 -18.79 19.51 20.13
CA PRO A 246 -18.60 18.35 21.01
C PRO A 246 -19.78 17.37 21.11
N GLU A 247 -21.01 17.87 21.17
CA GLU A 247 -22.19 17.02 21.37
C GLU A 247 -22.60 16.28 20.09
N GLU A 248 -22.49 16.95 18.95
CA GLU A 248 -22.68 16.35 17.63
C GLU A 248 -21.62 15.29 17.34
N PHE A 249 -20.35 15.61 17.60
CA PHE A 249 -19.24 14.67 17.47
C PHE A 249 -19.48 13.41 18.32
N ALA A 250 -19.80 13.60 19.60
CA ALA A 250 -20.01 12.50 20.53
C ALA A 250 -21.24 11.65 20.18
N ALA A 251 -22.26 12.21 19.53
CA ALA A 251 -23.43 11.45 19.08
C ALA A 251 -23.06 10.39 18.05
N VAL A 252 -22.27 10.77 17.05
CA VAL A 252 -21.85 9.86 15.98
C VAL A 252 -20.81 8.85 16.52
N MET A 253 -19.92 9.29 17.41
CA MET A 253 -18.96 8.40 18.06
C MET A 253 -19.62 7.30 18.91
N GLU A 254 -20.77 7.59 19.53
CA GLU A 254 -21.56 6.58 20.26
C GLU A 254 -22.08 5.49 19.32
N GLU A 255 -22.47 5.86 18.09
CA GLU A 255 -22.90 4.90 17.06
C GLU A 255 -21.73 4.06 16.55
N ILE A 256 -20.58 4.71 16.29
CA ILE A 256 -19.32 4.04 15.91
C ILE A 256 -18.91 3.01 16.98
N ALA A 257 -18.98 3.36 18.27
CA ALA A 257 -18.73 2.45 19.37
C ALA A 257 -19.68 1.24 19.35
N LYS A 258 -20.98 1.51 19.20
CA LYS A 258 -22.03 0.48 19.13
C LYS A 258 -21.89 -0.42 17.91
N GLU A 259 -21.26 0.04 16.83
CA GLU A 259 -21.05 -0.71 15.59
C GLU A 259 -19.78 -1.58 15.61
N GLY A 260 -18.83 -1.32 16.53
CA GLY A 260 -17.73 -2.23 16.82
C GLY A 260 -16.36 -1.58 16.99
N ALA A 261 -16.26 -0.26 17.05
CA ALA A 261 -15.03 0.41 17.45
C ALA A 261 -14.78 0.23 18.95
N TRP A 262 -13.52 -0.04 19.30
CA TRP A 262 -13.09 -0.34 20.66
C TRP A 262 -12.32 0.81 21.31
N ILE A 263 -11.59 1.55 20.48
CA ILE A 263 -10.75 2.64 20.92
C ILE A 263 -11.23 3.89 20.18
N LEU A 264 -11.64 4.89 20.95
CA LEU A 264 -12.28 6.11 20.43
C LEU A 264 -11.47 7.33 20.85
N GLY A 265 -11.29 8.28 19.95
CA GLY A 265 -10.59 9.53 20.25
C GLY A 265 -10.96 10.60 19.23
N GLY A 266 -10.05 11.54 19.05
CA GLY A 266 -10.19 12.59 18.06
C GLY A 266 -8.86 12.93 17.39
N CYS A 267 -8.93 13.55 16.22
CA CYS A 267 -7.77 14.07 15.51
C CYS A 267 -7.90 15.60 15.35
N CYS A 268 -7.65 16.17 14.17
CA CYS A 268 -7.66 17.61 13.94
C CYS A 268 -9.02 18.26 14.32
N GLY A 269 -8.96 19.38 15.03
CA GLY A 269 -10.15 20.12 15.48
C GLY A 269 -10.81 19.60 16.76
N THR A 270 -10.43 18.42 17.24
CA THR A 270 -11.00 17.87 18.48
C THR A 270 -10.29 18.46 19.69
N THR A 271 -11.08 18.80 20.72
CA THR A 271 -10.61 19.48 21.95
C THR A 271 -10.93 18.62 23.19
N PRO A 272 -10.45 18.99 24.39
CA PRO A 272 -10.82 18.30 25.63
C PRO A 272 -12.34 18.23 25.85
N GLU A 273 -13.10 19.23 25.40
CA GLU A 273 -14.57 19.24 25.46
C GLU A 273 -15.19 18.15 24.57
N HIS A 274 -14.62 17.91 23.39
CA HIS A 274 -15.03 16.81 22.50
C HIS A 274 -14.78 15.45 23.17
N ILE A 275 -13.58 15.24 23.72
CA ILE A 275 -13.21 13.99 24.39
C ILE A 275 -14.09 13.74 25.61
N ALA A 276 -14.35 14.78 26.43
CA ALA A 276 -15.24 14.67 27.58
C ALA A 276 -16.68 14.26 27.18
N ALA A 277 -17.19 14.80 26.07
CA ALA A 277 -18.51 14.42 25.55
C ALA A 277 -18.54 12.96 25.07
N VAL A 278 -17.50 12.51 24.35
CA VAL A 278 -17.36 11.10 23.90
C VAL A 278 -17.30 10.15 25.08
N VAL A 279 -16.44 10.41 26.06
CA VAL A 279 -16.29 9.60 27.28
C VAL A 279 -17.61 9.52 28.02
N ARG A 280 -18.30 10.65 28.22
CA ARG A 280 -19.58 10.69 28.93
C ARG A 280 -20.65 9.81 28.28
N ARG A 281 -20.69 9.73 26.95
CA ARG A 281 -21.68 8.92 26.21
C ARG A 281 -21.27 7.45 26.06
N CYS A 282 -19.96 7.16 26.01
CA CYS A 282 -19.48 5.85 25.59
C CYS A 282 -18.90 4.99 26.72
N LYS A 283 -18.49 5.57 27.86
CA LYS A 283 -17.76 4.83 28.92
C LYS A 283 -18.51 3.63 29.50
N ASP A 284 -19.84 3.73 29.56
CA ASP A 284 -20.72 2.71 30.13
C ASP A 284 -21.27 1.74 29.06
N LEU A 285 -20.86 1.90 27.80
CA LEU A 285 -21.22 0.98 26.73
C LEU A 285 -20.47 -0.34 26.88
N SER A 286 -21.18 -1.44 26.63
CA SER A 286 -20.54 -2.75 26.47
C SER A 286 -19.99 -2.87 25.04
N PRO A 287 -18.67 -3.02 24.86
CA PRO A 287 -18.08 -3.14 23.53
C PRO A 287 -18.52 -4.44 22.85
N ARG A 288 -18.67 -4.41 21.52
CA ARG A 288 -18.96 -5.63 20.75
C ARG A 288 -17.76 -6.59 20.83
N PRO A 289 -17.95 -7.86 21.21
CA PRO A 289 -16.85 -8.82 21.29
C PRO A 289 -16.06 -8.91 20.00
N ILE A 290 -14.73 -8.93 20.11
CA ILE A 290 -13.85 -9.15 18.96
C ILE A 290 -13.97 -10.62 18.54
N VAL A 291 -14.34 -10.84 17.29
CA VAL A 291 -14.52 -12.18 16.73
C VAL A 291 -13.39 -12.46 15.74
N PRO A 292 -12.53 -13.47 15.99
CA PRO A 292 -11.54 -13.90 15.02
C PRO A 292 -12.21 -14.27 13.70
N LYS A 293 -11.77 -13.66 12.59
CA LYS A 293 -12.39 -13.90 11.28
C LYS A 293 -11.99 -15.24 10.67
N ASN A 294 -10.88 -15.83 11.13
CA ASN A 294 -10.37 -17.14 10.68
C ASN A 294 -10.27 -17.28 9.16
N ARG A 295 -9.91 -16.18 8.48
CA ARG A 295 -9.75 -16.13 7.02
C ARG A 295 -8.32 -16.46 6.63
N THR A 296 -8.16 -17.36 5.66
CA THR A 296 -6.91 -17.50 4.91
C THR A 296 -6.85 -16.40 3.86
N VAL A 297 -5.87 -15.51 3.99
CA VAL A 297 -5.78 -14.30 3.17
C VAL A 297 -4.33 -13.93 2.88
N VAL A 298 -4.08 -13.46 1.68
CA VAL A 298 -2.85 -12.80 1.24
C VAL A 298 -3.20 -11.46 0.64
N SER A 299 -2.27 -10.52 0.60
CA SER A 299 -2.51 -9.18 0.05
C SER A 299 -1.30 -8.64 -0.67
N SER A 300 -1.56 -7.81 -1.67
CA SER A 300 -0.61 -6.86 -2.25
C SER A 300 -0.78 -5.49 -1.58
N PHE A 301 -0.16 -4.46 -2.15
CA PHE A 301 -0.40 -3.08 -1.75
C PHE A 301 -1.86 -2.65 -1.99
N ALA A 302 -2.54 -3.22 -2.99
CA ALA A 302 -3.83 -2.73 -3.47
C ALA A 302 -5.05 -3.53 -3.00
N ARG A 303 -4.91 -4.87 -2.95
CA ARG A 303 -6.04 -5.81 -2.81
C ARG A 303 -5.69 -7.03 -1.97
N ALA A 304 -6.70 -7.57 -1.29
CA ALA A 304 -6.64 -8.84 -0.59
C ALA A 304 -7.25 -9.98 -1.40
N VAL A 305 -6.59 -11.14 -1.43
CA VAL A 305 -7.13 -12.40 -1.97
C VAL A 305 -7.46 -13.31 -0.80
N VAL A 306 -8.75 -13.54 -0.59
CA VAL A 306 -9.27 -14.44 0.46
C VAL A 306 -9.54 -15.81 -0.15
N PHE A 307 -8.95 -16.84 0.44
CA PHE A 307 -9.21 -18.22 0.04
C PHE A 307 -10.59 -18.62 0.55
N GLY A 308 -11.38 -19.27 -0.30
CA GLY A 308 -12.78 -19.56 0.00
C GLY A 308 -13.37 -20.62 -0.90
N LYS A 309 -14.68 -20.52 -1.15
CA LYS A 309 -15.41 -21.47 -2.01
C LYS A 309 -14.92 -21.43 -3.45
N LYS A 310 -14.68 -20.22 -3.98
CA LYS A 310 -14.11 -20.03 -5.32
C LYS A 310 -12.59 -20.29 -5.25
N PRO A 311 -12.05 -21.25 -6.02
CA PRO A 311 -10.63 -21.57 -5.99
C PRO A 311 -9.78 -20.39 -6.48
N VAL A 312 -8.60 -20.24 -5.91
CA VAL A 312 -7.62 -19.20 -6.25
C VAL A 312 -6.70 -19.69 -7.38
N LEU A 313 -6.41 -18.84 -8.36
CA LEU A 313 -5.45 -19.15 -9.43
C LEU A 313 -4.13 -18.44 -9.16
N ILE A 314 -3.04 -19.22 -9.16
CA ILE A 314 -1.68 -18.75 -8.95
C ILE A 314 -0.92 -18.92 -10.28
N GLY A 315 -0.47 -17.83 -10.87
CA GLY A 315 0.21 -17.84 -12.16
C GLY A 315 1.64 -18.38 -12.06
N GLU A 316 1.95 -19.46 -12.77
CA GLU A 316 3.22 -20.22 -12.68
C GLU A 316 4.35 -19.73 -13.61
N ARG A 317 4.14 -18.66 -14.39
CA ARG A 317 5.03 -18.36 -15.53
C ARG A 317 6.36 -17.74 -15.13
N ILE A 318 6.44 -16.99 -14.03
CA ILE A 318 7.70 -16.41 -13.51
C ILE A 318 8.43 -17.47 -12.68
N ASN A 319 8.86 -18.52 -13.38
CA ASN A 319 9.64 -19.62 -12.81
C ASN A 319 10.58 -20.18 -13.88
N PRO A 320 11.93 -20.09 -13.71
CA PRO A 320 12.91 -20.47 -14.72
C PRO A 320 12.95 -21.98 -15.00
N THR A 321 12.33 -22.82 -14.17
CA THR A 321 12.36 -24.27 -14.33
C THR A 321 11.78 -24.70 -15.68
N GLY A 322 12.62 -25.30 -16.53
CA GLY A 322 12.24 -25.75 -17.88
C GLY A 322 11.97 -24.64 -18.90
N LYS A 323 12.17 -23.35 -18.57
CA LYS A 323 11.87 -22.21 -19.45
C LYS A 323 13.13 -21.49 -19.92
N SER A 324 13.71 -21.91 -21.05
CA SER A 324 14.98 -21.37 -21.58
C SER A 324 15.00 -19.85 -21.74
N ARG A 325 13.91 -19.24 -22.22
CA ARG A 325 13.81 -17.79 -22.41
C ARG A 325 13.87 -17.01 -21.10
N LEU A 326 13.13 -17.45 -20.08
CA LEU A 326 13.17 -16.81 -18.76
C LEU A 326 14.53 -17.01 -18.08
N LYS A 327 15.15 -18.20 -18.22
CA LYS A 327 16.53 -18.42 -17.75
C LYS A 327 17.51 -17.41 -18.34
N GLN A 328 17.38 -17.14 -19.64
CA GLN A 328 18.23 -16.18 -20.32
C GLN A 328 17.96 -14.75 -19.83
N ALA A 329 16.68 -14.37 -19.70
CA ALA A 329 16.29 -13.05 -19.18
C ALA A 329 16.85 -12.78 -17.77
N LEU A 330 16.80 -13.77 -16.86
CA LEU A 330 17.38 -13.63 -15.51
C LEU A 330 18.89 -13.44 -15.55
N ARG A 331 19.61 -14.12 -16.45
CA ARG A 331 21.08 -13.93 -16.61
C ARG A 331 21.42 -12.57 -17.19
N ASP A 332 20.63 -12.12 -18.15
CA ASP A 332 20.82 -10.84 -18.84
C ASP A 332 20.29 -9.66 -18.00
N ASN A 333 19.71 -9.92 -16.83
CA ASN A 333 19.04 -8.94 -15.98
C ASN A 333 17.88 -8.19 -16.70
N ASP A 334 17.24 -8.83 -17.68
CA ASP A 334 16.05 -8.33 -18.39
C ASP A 334 14.83 -8.46 -17.47
N MET A 335 14.61 -7.44 -16.65
CA MET A 335 13.47 -7.36 -15.74
C MET A 335 12.16 -7.12 -16.49
N ASP A 336 12.19 -6.40 -17.61
CA ASP A 336 11.03 -6.16 -18.46
C ASP A 336 10.40 -7.47 -18.95
N TYR A 337 11.18 -8.53 -19.14
CA TYR A 337 10.63 -9.87 -19.39
C TYR A 337 9.78 -10.38 -18.23
N LEU A 338 10.26 -10.28 -16.98
CA LEU A 338 9.52 -10.70 -15.78
C LEU A 338 8.24 -9.85 -15.61
N LEU A 339 8.36 -8.54 -15.79
CA LEU A 339 7.25 -7.60 -15.71
C LEU A 339 6.17 -7.88 -16.75
N ARG A 340 6.55 -8.20 -17.99
CA ARG A 340 5.61 -8.64 -19.04
C ARG A 340 4.91 -9.94 -18.68
N GLU A 341 5.62 -10.91 -18.13
CA GLU A 341 5.02 -12.17 -17.66
C GLU A 341 4.05 -11.93 -16.48
N ALA A 342 4.34 -10.99 -15.58
CA ALA A 342 3.43 -10.59 -14.50
C ALA A 342 2.12 -9.99 -15.06
N ILE A 343 2.23 -8.98 -15.94
CA ILE A 343 1.08 -8.31 -16.57
C ILE A 343 0.24 -9.32 -17.38
N THR A 344 0.90 -10.13 -18.21
CA THR A 344 0.21 -11.11 -19.06
C THR A 344 -0.59 -12.10 -18.22
N GLN A 345 -0.05 -12.57 -17.10
CA GLN A 345 -0.75 -13.49 -16.22
C GLN A 345 -1.94 -12.82 -15.52
N GLN A 346 -1.78 -11.57 -15.07
CA GLN A 346 -2.86 -10.77 -14.50
C GLN A 346 -4.01 -10.58 -15.51
N GLU A 347 -3.70 -10.18 -16.74
CA GLU A 347 -4.69 -10.02 -17.83
C GLU A 347 -5.40 -11.33 -18.18
N ASN A 348 -4.72 -12.47 -18.02
CA ASN A 348 -5.29 -13.80 -18.24
C ASN A 348 -5.96 -14.42 -17.00
N GLY A 349 -6.20 -13.64 -15.93
CA GLY A 349 -7.03 -14.05 -14.81
C GLY A 349 -6.30 -14.74 -13.65
N ALA A 350 -4.98 -14.57 -13.54
CA ALA A 350 -4.28 -14.93 -12.30
C ALA A 350 -4.80 -14.07 -11.14
N HIS A 351 -4.90 -14.67 -9.95
CA HIS A 351 -5.26 -13.97 -8.72
C HIS A 351 -4.03 -13.69 -7.86
N ILE A 352 -3.00 -14.54 -7.95
CA ILE A 352 -1.70 -14.43 -7.30
C ILE A 352 -0.63 -14.73 -8.36
N LEU A 353 0.56 -14.13 -8.25
CA LEU A 353 1.69 -14.44 -9.12
C LEU A 353 2.75 -15.23 -8.35
N ASP A 354 3.12 -16.42 -8.85
CA ASP A 354 4.30 -17.15 -8.38
C ASP A 354 5.56 -16.48 -8.89
N VAL A 355 6.53 -16.22 -8.01
CA VAL A 355 7.79 -15.57 -8.32
C VAL A 355 8.95 -16.43 -7.82
N ASN A 356 9.53 -17.19 -8.74
CA ASN A 356 10.76 -17.95 -8.54
C ASN A 356 11.86 -17.41 -9.46
N VAL A 357 13.03 -17.11 -8.91
CA VAL A 357 14.21 -16.65 -9.66
C VAL A 357 15.41 -17.59 -9.52
N GLY A 358 15.17 -18.80 -9.03
CA GLY A 358 16.21 -19.77 -8.65
C GLY A 358 17.01 -20.26 -9.86
N LEU A 359 18.29 -19.87 -9.91
CA LEU A 359 19.29 -20.37 -10.84
C LEU A 359 20.63 -20.58 -10.11
N PRO A 360 21.33 -21.72 -10.31
CA PRO A 360 22.57 -22.02 -9.58
C PRO A 360 23.67 -20.94 -9.68
N GLU A 361 23.72 -20.21 -10.79
CA GLU A 361 24.75 -19.22 -11.10
C GLU A 361 24.42 -17.77 -10.69
N ILE A 362 23.28 -17.53 -10.03
CA ILE A 362 22.77 -16.18 -9.72
C ILE A 362 22.73 -15.95 -8.20
N ASP A 363 22.95 -14.71 -7.77
CA ASP A 363 22.64 -14.24 -6.41
C ASP A 363 21.11 -14.17 -6.22
N GLU A 364 20.52 -15.31 -5.87
CA GLU A 364 19.08 -15.46 -5.68
C GLU A 364 18.50 -14.48 -4.63
N PRO A 365 19.11 -14.27 -3.45
CA PRO A 365 18.64 -13.26 -2.50
C PRO A 365 18.53 -11.84 -3.08
N ALA A 366 19.57 -11.39 -3.80
CA ALA A 366 19.55 -10.06 -4.40
C ALA A 366 18.52 -9.95 -5.54
N LEU A 367 18.47 -10.96 -6.42
CA LEU A 367 17.58 -10.94 -7.56
C LEU A 367 16.11 -11.09 -7.16
N LEU A 368 15.78 -11.93 -6.18
CA LEU A 368 14.41 -12.09 -5.70
C LEU A 368 13.90 -10.80 -5.08
N ARG A 369 14.73 -10.13 -4.26
CA ARG A 369 14.41 -8.81 -3.69
C ARG A 369 14.11 -7.79 -4.78
N ARG A 370 14.94 -7.75 -5.83
CA ARG A 370 14.73 -6.85 -6.98
C ARG A 370 13.44 -7.19 -7.74
N ALA A 371 13.22 -8.47 -8.04
CA ALA A 371 12.03 -8.92 -8.76
C ALA A 371 10.74 -8.60 -8.00
N VAL A 372 10.71 -8.83 -6.68
CA VAL A 372 9.57 -8.46 -5.84
C VAL A 372 9.33 -6.95 -5.88
N MET A 373 10.37 -6.13 -5.74
CA MET A 373 10.26 -4.67 -5.76
C MET A 373 9.72 -4.13 -7.08
N GLU A 374 10.19 -4.65 -8.22
CA GLU A 374 9.74 -4.18 -9.53
C GLU A 374 8.34 -4.72 -9.88
N ILE A 375 8.04 -5.99 -9.61
CA ILE A 375 6.72 -6.58 -9.90
C ILE A 375 5.61 -5.87 -9.10
N GLN A 376 5.83 -5.63 -7.80
CA GLN A 376 4.82 -4.96 -6.96
C GLN A 376 4.60 -3.48 -7.35
N GLY A 377 5.47 -2.89 -8.16
CA GLY A 377 5.29 -1.53 -8.69
C GLY A 377 4.30 -1.45 -9.85
N ILE A 378 4.14 -2.54 -10.63
CA ILE A 378 3.25 -2.57 -11.81
C ILE A 378 2.01 -3.44 -11.61
N SER A 379 2.11 -4.49 -10.80
CA SER A 379 1.05 -5.49 -10.62
C SER A 379 0.47 -5.32 -9.24
N ASP A 380 -0.85 -5.27 -9.22
CA ASP A 380 -1.62 -5.17 -7.99
C ASP A 380 -2.03 -6.54 -7.46
N LEU A 381 -1.58 -7.64 -8.07
CA LEU A 381 -1.80 -8.99 -7.56
C LEU A 381 -0.87 -9.31 -6.39
N PRO A 382 -1.34 -10.07 -5.38
CA PRO A 382 -0.46 -10.63 -4.37
C PRO A 382 0.61 -11.55 -4.98
N LEU A 383 1.75 -11.65 -4.31
CA LEU A 383 2.87 -12.47 -4.75
C LEU A 383 2.98 -13.73 -3.88
N GLN A 384 3.24 -14.85 -4.55
CA GLN A 384 3.78 -16.05 -3.97
C GLN A 384 5.30 -16.03 -4.12
N LEU A 385 5.99 -15.88 -2.99
CA LEU A 385 7.45 -15.87 -2.92
C LEU A 385 7.92 -17.33 -2.96
N ASP A 386 8.52 -17.76 -4.07
CA ASP A 386 8.97 -19.13 -4.29
C ASP A 386 10.50 -19.20 -4.24
N THR A 387 11.01 -19.69 -3.12
CA THR A 387 12.44 -19.94 -2.92
C THR A 387 12.67 -20.97 -1.82
N SER A 388 13.76 -21.72 -1.96
CA SER A 388 14.25 -22.66 -0.93
C SER A 388 15.34 -22.06 -0.04
N ASP A 389 15.86 -20.87 -0.35
CA ASP A 389 16.86 -20.17 0.45
C ASP A 389 16.20 -19.30 1.53
N PRO A 390 16.39 -19.60 2.83
CA PRO A 390 15.83 -18.80 3.92
C PRO A 390 16.29 -17.34 3.91
N LYS A 391 17.49 -17.04 3.38
CA LYS A 391 17.99 -15.66 3.26
C LYS A 391 17.25 -14.89 2.18
N ALA A 392 17.05 -15.50 1.02
CA ALA A 392 16.25 -14.92 -0.06
C ALA A 392 14.81 -14.69 0.41
N MET A 393 14.22 -15.69 1.08
CA MET A 393 12.89 -15.59 1.66
C MET A 393 12.77 -14.43 2.66
N ALA A 394 13.70 -14.33 3.62
CA ALA A 394 13.70 -13.26 4.60
C ALA A 394 13.84 -11.87 3.97
N GLY A 395 14.73 -11.71 2.98
CA GLY A 395 14.93 -10.45 2.26
C GLY A 395 13.70 -10.03 1.46
N ALA A 396 13.05 -10.97 0.77
CA ALA A 396 11.83 -10.73 0.01
C ALA A 396 10.64 -10.41 0.91
N MET A 397 10.42 -11.18 1.98
CA MET A 397 9.34 -10.94 2.95
C MET A 397 9.47 -9.59 3.65
N ARG A 398 10.70 -9.14 3.93
CA ARG A 398 10.95 -7.85 4.59
C ARG A 398 10.46 -6.66 3.76
N ILE A 399 10.71 -6.68 2.45
CA ILE A 399 10.40 -5.57 1.53
C ILE A 399 9.09 -5.74 0.76
N TYR A 400 8.42 -6.88 0.87
CA TYR A 400 7.16 -7.08 0.15
C TYR A 400 6.04 -6.18 0.70
N ASN A 401 5.40 -5.38 -0.14
CA ASN A 401 4.28 -4.53 0.28
C ASN A 401 2.95 -5.31 0.28
N GLY A 402 2.69 -6.01 1.39
CA GLY A 402 1.50 -6.84 1.57
C GLY A 402 1.77 -8.07 2.43
N LYS A 403 0.77 -8.95 2.58
CA LYS A 403 0.90 -10.26 3.22
C LYS A 403 1.19 -11.33 2.16
N PRO A 404 2.42 -11.89 2.09
CA PRO A 404 2.81 -12.78 1.00
C PRO A 404 2.19 -14.18 1.16
N LEU A 405 2.09 -14.90 0.03
CA LEU A 405 2.04 -16.36 0.02
C LEU A 405 3.48 -16.88 -0.01
N ILE A 406 3.82 -17.82 0.86
CA ILE A 406 5.19 -18.32 1.02
C ILE A 406 5.25 -19.73 0.45
N ASN A 407 6.09 -19.94 -0.58
CA ASN A 407 6.33 -21.24 -1.18
C ASN A 407 7.82 -21.61 -0.99
N SER A 408 8.17 -22.51 -0.07
CA SER A 408 7.28 -23.27 0.82
C SER A 408 7.98 -23.71 2.11
N VAL A 409 7.20 -24.29 3.01
CA VAL A 409 7.68 -25.14 4.10
C VAL A 409 7.38 -26.60 3.80
N ASN A 410 8.11 -27.54 4.40
CA ASN A 410 7.77 -28.96 4.36
C ASN A 410 7.90 -29.60 5.75
N GLY A 411 7.54 -30.88 5.87
CA GLY A 411 7.50 -31.62 7.12
C GLY A 411 8.86 -31.96 7.72
N LYS A 412 9.98 -31.59 7.08
CA LYS A 412 11.32 -31.73 7.67
C LYS A 412 11.52 -30.72 8.80
N ALA A 413 12.11 -31.15 9.92
CA ALA A 413 12.38 -30.26 11.06
C ALA A 413 13.17 -29.00 10.64
N GLU A 414 14.26 -29.17 9.89
CA GLU A 414 15.10 -28.06 9.41
C GLU A 414 14.32 -27.02 8.57
N SER A 415 13.35 -27.47 7.77
CA SER A 415 12.53 -26.58 6.94
C SER A 415 11.58 -25.74 7.80
N MET A 416 10.91 -26.38 8.76
CA MET A 416 10.00 -25.69 9.68
C MET A 416 10.74 -24.70 10.59
N GLU A 417 11.90 -25.10 11.12
CA GLU A 417 12.76 -24.26 11.95
C GLU A 417 13.31 -23.03 11.20
N ALA A 418 13.56 -23.16 9.90
CA ALA A 418 14.02 -22.05 9.07
C ALA A 418 12.89 -21.09 8.68
N ILE A 419 11.70 -21.60 8.34
CA ILE A 419 10.63 -20.80 7.72
C ILE A 419 9.63 -20.23 8.75
N PHE A 420 9.20 -20.99 9.75
CA PHE A 420 8.18 -20.51 10.70
C PHE A 420 8.57 -19.24 11.48
N PRO A 421 9.84 -19.04 11.91
CA PRO A 421 10.24 -17.76 12.48
C PRO A 421 10.07 -16.58 11.52
N LEU A 422 10.32 -16.76 10.22
CA LEU A 422 10.14 -15.72 9.21
C LEU A 422 8.66 -15.37 9.04
N VAL A 423 7.80 -16.39 8.99
CA VAL A 423 6.34 -16.24 8.90
C VAL A 423 5.81 -15.48 10.12
N LYS A 424 6.29 -15.83 11.32
CA LYS A 424 5.89 -15.14 12.55
C LYS A 424 6.36 -13.68 12.58
N LYS A 425 7.54 -13.39 12.02
CA LYS A 425 8.16 -12.07 12.03
C LYS A 425 7.56 -11.11 11.00
N TYR A 426 7.45 -11.53 9.74
CA TYR A 426 7.02 -10.65 8.65
C TYR A 426 5.56 -10.88 8.23
N GLY A 427 4.88 -11.82 8.86
CA GLY A 427 3.57 -12.31 8.43
C GLY A 427 3.65 -13.15 7.16
N GLY A 428 2.56 -13.84 6.85
CA GLY A 428 2.41 -14.58 5.60
C GLY A 428 1.45 -15.75 5.73
N THR A 429 0.96 -16.22 4.60
CA THR A 429 0.28 -17.53 4.48
C THR A 429 1.28 -18.49 3.85
N VAL A 430 1.38 -19.72 4.34
CA VAL A 430 2.45 -20.65 3.94
C VAL A 430 1.89 -21.84 3.19
N ILE A 431 2.46 -22.13 2.02
CA ILE A 431 2.29 -23.42 1.35
C ILE A 431 3.17 -24.45 2.04
N ALA A 432 2.54 -25.47 2.59
CA ALA A 432 3.16 -26.60 3.27
C ALA A 432 3.11 -27.85 2.38
N LEU A 433 4.28 -28.33 1.97
CA LEU A 433 4.41 -29.55 1.17
C LEU A 433 4.31 -30.79 2.06
N THR A 434 3.47 -31.76 1.68
CA THR A 434 3.30 -33.02 2.42
C THR A 434 4.43 -34.02 2.13
N LEU A 435 5.67 -33.63 2.46
CA LEU A 435 6.87 -34.47 2.46
C LEU A 435 7.66 -34.25 3.74
N ASP A 436 8.45 -35.23 4.16
CA ASP A 436 9.29 -35.13 5.36
C ASP A 436 10.71 -35.68 5.11
N GLU A 437 11.40 -36.08 6.17
CA GLU A 437 12.74 -36.68 6.12
C GLU A 437 12.78 -37.97 5.27
N ASN A 438 11.67 -38.70 5.20
CA ASN A 438 11.54 -39.94 4.42
C ASN A 438 11.06 -39.70 2.98
N GLY A 439 10.89 -38.44 2.57
CA GLY A 439 10.43 -38.05 1.25
C GLY A 439 8.91 -37.93 1.15
N ILE A 440 8.36 -38.21 -0.02
CA ILE A 440 6.92 -38.06 -0.32
C ILE A 440 6.22 -39.39 0.00
N PRO A 441 5.22 -39.42 0.91
CA PRO A 441 4.45 -40.64 1.14
C PRO A 441 3.72 -41.10 -0.13
N THR A 442 3.73 -42.41 -0.33
CA THR A 442 3.04 -43.09 -1.45
C THR A 442 1.54 -43.26 -1.21
N THR A 443 1.02 -42.88 -0.05
CA THR A 443 -0.40 -43.00 0.30
C THR A 443 -0.99 -41.63 0.67
N ALA A 444 -2.28 -41.44 0.41
CA ALA A 444 -3.00 -40.22 0.78
C ALA A 444 -3.01 -40.02 2.30
N GLN A 445 -3.14 -41.11 3.06
CA GLN A 445 -3.11 -41.09 4.52
C GLN A 445 -1.74 -40.68 5.07
N GLY A 446 -0.64 -41.14 4.48
CA GLY A 446 0.70 -40.68 4.90
C GLY A 446 0.92 -39.19 4.63
N ARG A 447 0.42 -38.66 3.50
CA ARG A 447 0.46 -37.21 3.21
C ARG A 447 -0.36 -36.40 4.23
N PHE A 448 -1.52 -36.94 4.64
CA PHE A 448 -2.35 -36.35 5.69
C PHE A 448 -1.65 -36.31 7.06
N GLU A 449 -0.96 -37.38 7.45
CA GLU A 449 -0.21 -37.44 8.72
C GLU A 449 0.92 -36.40 8.78
N ILE A 450 1.61 -36.16 7.66
CA ILE A 450 2.59 -35.07 7.56
C ILE A 450 1.90 -33.71 7.71
N ALA A 451 0.72 -33.51 7.11
CA ALA A 451 -0.03 -32.28 7.29
C ALA A 451 -0.41 -32.03 8.76
N GLU A 452 -0.82 -33.08 9.50
CA GLU A 452 -1.06 -32.99 10.94
C GLU A 452 0.20 -32.62 11.74
N LYS A 453 1.35 -33.22 11.40
CA LYS A 453 2.66 -32.86 11.99
C LYS A 453 2.94 -31.37 11.81
N ILE A 454 2.83 -30.86 10.59
CA ILE A 454 3.10 -29.46 10.25
C ILE A 454 2.15 -28.51 10.99
N VAL A 455 0.85 -28.81 11.03
CA VAL A 455 -0.15 -28.01 11.77
C VAL A 455 0.20 -27.92 13.25
N LYS A 456 0.61 -29.04 13.86
CA LYS A 456 0.99 -29.08 15.28
C LYS A 456 2.21 -28.21 15.54
N THR A 457 3.26 -28.37 14.72
CA THR A 457 4.50 -27.60 14.87
C THR A 457 4.27 -26.10 14.59
N ALA A 458 3.53 -25.73 13.54
CA ALA A 458 3.19 -24.33 13.26
C ALA A 458 2.53 -23.62 14.47
N ARG A 459 1.67 -24.34 15.19
CA ARG A 459 1.02 -23.83 16.41
C ARG A 459 2.02 -23.50 17.53
N GLU A 460 3.10 -24.26 17.65
CA GLU A 460 4.16 -24.01 18.64
C GLU A 460 4.91 -22.68 18.35
N TYR A 461 4.93 -22.24 17.09
CA TYR A 461 5.44 -20.93 16.67
C TYR A 461 4.38 -19.82 16.70
N GLY A 462 3.15 -20.12 17.13
CA GLY A 462 2.04 -19.17 17.14
C GLY A 462 1.53 -18.81 15.74
N ILE A 463 1.58 -19.77 14.81
CA ILE A 463 0.99 -19.69 13.47
C ILE A 463 -0.32 -20.50 13.49
N ASP A 464 -1.43 -19.85 13.15
CA ASP A 464 -2.74 -20.48 13.15
C ASP A 464 -3.01 -21.26 11.85
N LYS A 465 -3.97 -22.20 11.91
CA LYS A 465 -4.40 -22.99 10.75
C LYS A 465 -4.83 -22.13 9.55
N LYS A 466 -5.36 -20.92 9.80
CA LYS A 466 -5.77 -19.98 8.76
C LYS A 466 -4.60 -19.49 7.90
N ASP A 467 -3.37 -19.58 8.41
CA ASP A 467 -2.15 -19.14 7.71
C ASP A 467 -1.39 -20.30 7.05
N LEU A 468 -2.01 -21.49 6.97
CA LEU A 468 -1.48 -22.67 6.31
C LEU A 468 -2.33 -23.04 5.08
N VAL A 469 -1.65 -23.45 4.01
CA VAL A 469 -2.25 -24.03 2.80
C VAL A 469 -1.43 -25.27 2.44
N PHE A 470 -2.04 -26.41 2.15
CA PHE A 470 -1.29 -27.65 1.94
C PHE A 470 -1.16 -28.04 0.46
N ASP A 471 0.07 -28.20 -0.01
CA ASP A 471 0.36 -28.85 -1.28
C ASP A 471 0.59 -30.34 -1.07
N THR A 472 -0.29 -31.15 -1.66
CA THR A 472 -0.25 -32.61 -1.53
C THR A 472 0.72 -33.28 -2.50
N LEU A 473 1.43 -32.53 -3.34
CA LEU A 473 2.43 -32.96 -4.31
C LEU A 473 1.85 -33.85 -5.40
N ALA A 474 1.52 -33.24 -6.54
CA ALA A 474 1.11 -33.96 -7.75
C ALA A 474 2.32 -34.69 -8.37
N MET A 475 2.36 -36.01 -8.24
CA MET A 475 3.36 -36.86 -8.90
C MET A 475 2.92 -37.23 -10.31
N THR A 476 3.85 -37.30 -11.26
CA THR A 476 3.51 -37.61 -12.66
C THR A 476 2.91 -39.00 -12.82
N ILE A 477 1.81 -39.12 -13.59
CA ILE A 477 1.14 -40.40 -13.83
C ILE A 477 1.96 -41.35 -14.71
N SER A 478 2.93 -40.83 -15.47
CA SER A 478 3.86 -41.65 -16.26
C SER A 478 4.80 -42.48 -15.38
N ALA A 479 5.02 -42.08 -14.12
CA ALA A 479 5.84 -42.79 -13.15
C ALA A 479 5.03 -43.71 -12.21
N GLY A 480 3.69 -43.64 -12.23
CA GLY A 480 2.83 -44.45 -11.35
C GLY A 480 1.35 -44.26 -11.65
N GLN A 481 0.64 -45.37 -11.85
CA GLN A 481 -0.77 -45.37 -12.29
C GLN A 481 -1.73 -44.79 -11.23
N GLU A 482 -1.42 -44.94 -9.94
CA GLU A 482 -2.26 -44.49 -8.83
C GLU A 482 -1.99 -43.03 -8.41
N ASN A 483 -0.97 -42.38 -8.98
CA ASN A 483 -0.49 -41.07 -8.52
C ASN A 483 -1.58 -39.98 -8.54
N ALA A 484 -2.44 -39.98 -9.57
CA ALA A 484 -3.57 -39.06 -9.63
C ALA A 484 -4.58 -39.33 -8.51
N ALA A 485 -4.98 -40.59 -8.31
CA ALA A 485 -5.95 -40.96 -7.28
C ALA A 485 -5.45 -40.65 -5.85
N ILE A 486 -4.17 -40.94 -5.57
CA ILE A 486 -3.54 -40.63 -4.28
C ILE A 486 -3.55 -39.12 -4.01
N THR A 487 -3.22 -38.31 -5.02
CA THR A 487 -3.20 -36.85 -4.89
C THR A 487 -4.61 -36.31 -4.62
N LEU A 488 -5.61 -36.75 -5.40
CA LEU A 488 -7.00 -36.32 -5.24
C LEU A 488 -7.57 -36.71 -3.86
N GLU A 489 -7.29 -37.93 -3.39
CA GLU A 489 -7.73 -38.37 -2.08
C GLU A 489 -7.03 -37.60 -0.94
N ALA A 490 -5.74 -37.26 -1.09
CA ALA A 490 -5.02 -36.45 -0.11
C ALA A 490 -5.61 -35.05 0.02
N LEU A 491 -5.96 -34.39 -1.12
CA LEU A 491 -6.65 -33.09 -1.10
C LEU A 491 -7.95 -33.18 -0.31
N ARG A 492 -8.74 -34.22 -0.58
CA ARG A 492 -10.03 -34.45 0.05
C ARG A 492 -9.88 -34.67 1.55
N LEU A 493 -8.91 -35.49 1.98
CA LEU A 493 -8.64 -35.76 3.39
C LEU A 493 -8.24 -34.49 4.15
N ILE A 494 -7.35 -33.67 3.59
CA ILE A 494 -6.93 -32.41 4.24
C ILE A 494 -8.09 -31.44 4.37
N ARG A 495 -8.86 -31.22 3.29
CA ARG A 495 -10.04 -30.34 3.31
C ARG A 495 -11.06 -30.81 4.34
N ASP A 496 -11.45 -32.09 4.29
CA ASP A 496 -12.57 -32.63 5.06
C ASP A 496 -12.23 -32.83 6.54
N ARG A 497 -10.98 -33.20 6.86
CA ARG A 497 -10.59 -33.52 8.25
C ARG A 497 -9.82 -32.40 8.96
N LEU A 498 -9.00 -31.62 8.26
CA LEU A 498 -8.28 -30.49 8.88
C LEU A 498 -9.02 -29.17 8.74
N GLY A 499 -9.90 -29.04 7.73
CA GLY A 499 -10.60 -27.78 7.43
C GLY A 499 -9.65 -26.69 6.91
N ILE A 500 -8.56 -27.08 6.24
CA ILE A 500 -7.51 -26.19 5.74
C ILE A 500 -7.54 -26.20 4.20
N HIS A 501 -7.25 -25.07 3.58
CA HIS A 501 -7.15 -24.96 2.12
C HIS A 501 -5.95 -25.76 1.59
N THR A 502 -6.08 -26.23 0.34
CA THR A 502 -5.02 -26.97 -0.35
C THR A 502 -4.55 -26.24 -1.60
N SER A 503 -3.30 -26.47 -2.00
CA SER A 503 -2.68 -25.99 -3.22
C SER A 503 -2.15 -27.17 -4.06
N LEU A 504 -1.92 -26.97 -5.36
CA LEU A 504 -1.19 -27.90 -6.21
C LEU A 504 -0.53 -27.19 -7.38
N GLY A 505 0.71 -27.59 -7.67
CA GLY A 505 1.31 -27.49 -9.00
C GLY A 505 0.65 -28.46 -9.98
N VAL A 506 -0.46 -28.05 -10.61
CA VAL A 506 -1.32 -28.95 -11.41
C VAL A 506 -0.57 -29.51 -12.61
N SER A 507 0.30 -28.69 -13.23
CA SER A 507 1.09 -29.05 -14.42
C SER A 507 2.04 -30.24 -14.20
N ASN A 508 2.36 -30.60 -12.95
CA ASN A 508 3.30 -31.67 -12.63
C ASN A 508 2.76 -33.08 -12.97
N ILE A 509 1.44 -33.24 -13.02
CA ILE A 509 0.76 -34.52 -13.24
C ILE A 509 1.11 -35.16 -14.60
N SER A 510 1.46 -34.34 -15.60
CA SER A 510 1.62 -34.72 -17.00
C SER A 510 3.08 -34.78 -17.48
N PHE A 511 4.07 -34.63 -16.60
CA PHE A 511 5.47 -34.66 -17.02
C PHE A 511 5.83 -35.97 -17.74
N GLY A 512 6.48 -35.85 -18.90
CA GLY A 512 6.88 -36.98 -19.74
C GLY A 512 5.79 -37.49 -20.71
N LEU A 513 4.61 -36.87 -20.76
CA LEU A 513 3.51 -37.27 -21.66
C LEU A 513 3.33 -36.27 -22.82
N PRO A 514 2.87 -36.72 -24.00
CA PRO A 514 2.48 -35.83 -25.09
C PRO A 514 1.13 -35.14 -24.79
N GLN A 515 0.86 -34.03 -25.47
CA GLN A 515 -0.42 -33.29 -25.37
C GLN A 515 -0.86 -33.02 -23.92
N ARG A 516 0.09 -32.58 -23.10
CA ARG A 516 -0.04 -32.37 -21.64
C ARG A 516 -1.27 -31.53 -21.26
N GLU A 517 -1.66 -30.58 -22.10
CA GLU A 517 -2.79 -29.68 -21.87
C GLU A 517 -4.11 -30.43 -21.60
N HIS A 518 -4.38 -31.51 -22.33
CA HIS A 518 -5.60 -32.31 -22.12
C HIS A 518 -5.61 -33.00 -20.75
N ILE A 519 -4.46 -33.56 -20.35
CA ILE A 519 -4.30 -34.23 -19.06
C ILE A 519 -4.38 -33.21 -17.93
N ASN A 520 -3.70 -32.06 -18.08
CA ASN A 520 -3.71 -31.00 -17.09
C ASN A 520 -5.13 -30.47 -16.85
N ALA A 521 -5.89 -30.14 -17.90
CA ALA A 521 -7.24 -29.60 -17.75
C ALA A 521 -8.23 -30.61 -17.13
N ALA A 522 -8.15 -31.88 -17.54
CA ALA A 522 -8.98 -32.94 -16.95
C ALA A 522 -8.64 -33.17 -15.46
N PHE A 523 -7.35 -33.33 -15.15
CA PHE A 523 -6.89 -33.50 -13.77
C PHE A 523 -7.20 -32.28 -12.92
N PHE A 524 -7.08 -31.08 -13.47
CA PHE A 524 -7.40 -29.84 -12.78
C PHE A 524 -8.86 -29.83 -12.32
N THR A 525 -9.79 -30.14 -13.23
CA THR A 525 -11.23 -30.23 -12.90
C THR A 525 -11.50 -31.26 -11.80
N MET A 526 -10.83 -32.42 -11.87
CA MET A 526 -10.93 -33.45 -10.83
C MET A 526 -10.38 -32.96 -9.49
N ALA A 527 -9.25 -32.24 -9.49
CA ALA A 527 -8.62 -31.71 -8.29
C ALA A 527 -9.49 -30.65 -7.62
N LEU A 528 -10.08 -29.73 -8.40
CA LEU A 528 -11.06 -28.75 -7.93
C LEU A 528 -12.22 -29.42 -7.19
N GLN A 529 -12.82 -30.44 -7.80
CA GLN A 529 -13.90 -31.22 -7.18
C GLN A 529 -13.47 -31.92 -5.87
N ASN A 530 -12.23 -32.39 -5.81
CA ASN A 530 -11.68 -33.10 -4.64
C ASN A 530 -11.10 -32.17 -3.58
N GLY A 531 -11.25 -30.85 -3.73
CA GLY A 531 -10.96 -29.89 -2.68
C GLY A 531 -9.73 -29.02 -2.90
N LEU A 532 -9.22 -28.95 -4.13
CA LEU A 532 -8.18 -27.98 -4.49
C LEU A 532 -8.69 -26.54 -4.29
N GLY A 533 -8.12 -25.84 -3.33
CA GLY A 533 -8.51 -24.47 -2.98
C GLY A 533 -7.70 -23.38 -3.70
N ALA A 534 -6.47 -23.69 -4.09
CA ALA A 534 -5.61 -22.83 -4.88
C ALA A 534 -4.83 -23.65 -5.92
N ALA A 535 -4.61 -23.13 -7.11
CA ALA A 535 -3.98 -23.88 -8.18
C ALA A 535 -2.84 -23.09 -8.80
N ILE A 536 -1.63 -23.65 -8.75
CA ILE A 536 -0.48 -23.13 -9.47
C ILE A 536 -0.58 -23.66 -10.91
N VAL A 537 -0.90 -22.76 -11.83
CA VAL A 537 -1.26 -23.07 -13.22
C VAL A 537 -0.75 -22.00 -14.17
N ASN A 538 -0.67 -22.33 -15.47
CA ASN A 538 -0.46 -21.35 -16.52
C ASN A 538 -1.80 -20.69 -16.92
N PRO A 539 -2.07 -19.44 -16.52
CA PRO A 539 -3.32 -18.76 -16.87
C PRO A 539 -3.47 -18.50 -18.37
N ASN A 540 -2.36 -18.56 -19.14
CA ASN A 540 -2.40 -18.39 -20.59
C ASN A 540 -2.91 -19.65 -21.33
N SER A 541 -3.14 -20.78 -20.64
CA SER A 541 -3.75 -21.96 -21.25
C SER A 541 -5.27 -21.81 -21.27
N ALA A 542 -5.83 -21.69 -22.47
CA ALA A 542 -7.28 -21.64 -22.68
C ALA A 542 -7.96 -22.85 -22.05
N ALA A 543 -7.44 -24.07 -22.24
CA ALA A 543 -8.05 -25.28 -21.68
C ALA A 543 -8.10 -25.28 -20.14
N MET A 544 -7.06 -24.77 -19.47
CA MET A 544 -7.04 -24.65 -18.01
C MET A 544 -8.04 -23.61 -17.51
N MET A 545 -8.12 -22.46 -18.18
CA MET A 545 -9.06 -21.40 -17.81
C MET A 545 -10.51 -21.81 -18.10
N ASP A 546 -10.76 -22.50 -19.21
CA ASP A 546 -12.08 -23.04 -19.55
C ASP A 546 -12.54 -24.07 -18.52
N ALA A 547 -11.65 -24.97 -18.09
CA ALA A 547 -11.90 -25.90 -17.00
C ALA A 547 -12.23 -25.17 -15.68
N TYR A 548 -11.49 -24.13 -15.33
CA TYR A 548 -11.73 -23.32 -14.12
C TYR A 548 -13.11 -22.65 -14.13
N HIS A 549 -13.44 -21.92 -15.20
CA HIS A 549 -14.71 -21.21 -15.30
C HIS A 549 -15.90 -22.18 -15.36
N ALA A 550 -15.77 -23.29 -16.10
CA ALA A 550 -16.79 -24.33 -16.12
C ALA A 550 -17.00 -24.93 -14.73
N TYR A 551 -15.92 -25.25 -13.99
CA TYR A 551 -16.02 -25.71 -12.61
C TYR A 551 -16.71 -24.68 -11.71
N CYS A 552 -16.35 -23.39 -11.82
CA CYS A 552 -16.94 -22.35 -10.97
C CYS A 552 -18.45 -22.21 -11.20
N ALA A 553 -18.90 -22.29 -12.45
CA ALA A 553 -20.31 -22.31 -12.80
C ALA A 553 -21.02 -23.57 -12.26
N LEU A 554 -20.42 -24.76 -12.46
CA LEU A 554 -21.00 -26.04 -12.03
C LEU A 554 -21.06 -26.21 -10.51
N SER A 555 -20.05 -25.73 -9.79
CA SER A 555 -19.98 -25.80 -8.32
C SER A 555 -20.81 -24.70 -7.63
N GLY A 556 -21.35 -23.76 -8.40
CA GLY A 556 -22.05 -22.58 -7.90
C GLY A 556 -21.15 -21.65 -7.09
N SER A 557 -19.84 -21.61 -7.39
CA SER A 557 -18.92 -20.60 -6.84
C SER A 557 -18.90 -19.31 -7.68
N ASP A 558 -19.38 -19.37 -8.92
CA ASP A 558 -19.71 -18.22 -9.75
C ASP A 558 -21.19 -17.85 -9.55
N GLU A 559 -21.45 -16.75 -8.83
CA GLU A 559 -22.81 -16.35 -8.49
C GLU A 559 -23.58 -15.98 -9.77
N LYS A 560 -24.70 -16.70 -10.01
CA LYS A 560 -25.53 -16.56 -11.22
C LYS A 560 -24.77 -16.77 -12.54
N CYS A 561 -23.63 -17.47 -12.49
CA CYS A 561 -22.76 -17.71 -13.65
C CYS A 561 -22.28 -16.41 -14.33
N MET A 562 -22.18 -15.29 -13.60
CA MET A 562 -21.88 -13.99 -14.17
C MET A 562 -20.48 -13.93 -14.79
N ASP A 563 -19.47 -14.49 -14.13
CA ASP A 563 -18.10 -14.51 -14.65
C ASP A 563 -18.02 -15.39 -15.91
N TYR A 564 -18.70 -16.53 -15.89
CA TYR A 564 -18.80 -17.42 -17.04
C TYR A 564 -19.48 -16.72 -18.22
N ILE A 565 -20.63 -16.09 -18.00
CA ILE A 565 -21.36 -15.36 -19.04
C ILE A 565 -20.48 -14.23 -19.59
N ALA A 566 -19.88 -13.40 -18.74
CA ALA A 566 -19.05 -12.28 -19.17
C ALA A 566 -17.88 -12.73 -20.07
N ARG A 567 -17.28 -13.89 -19.76
CA ARG A 567 -16.18 -14.45 -20.55
C ARG A 567 -16.60 -15.00 -21.91
N TYR A 568 -17.75 -15.68 -22.00
CA TYR A 568 -18.13 -16.42 -23.21
C TYR A 568 -19.25 -15.75 -24.04
N SER A 569 -19.99 -14.78 -23.51
CA SER A 569 -21.07 -14.09 -24.23
C SER A 569 -20.59 -13.22 -25.39
N ALA A 570 -19.33 -12.76 -25.32
CA ALA A 570 -18.71 -11.91 -26.34
C ALA A 570 -17.88 -12.70 -27.37
N GLN A 571 -17.85 -14.04 -27.32
CA GLN A 571 -17.15 -14.85 -28.31
C GLN A 571 -17.93 -14.84 -29.64
N LYS A 572 -17.76 -13.77 -30.43
CA LYS A 572 -17.76 -13.93 -31.88
C LYS A 572 -16.61 -14.88 -32.21
N THR A 573 -16.93 -15.94 -32.95
CA THR A 573 -15.98 -16.83 -33.61
C THR A 573 -15.09 -16.03 -34.55
N GLU A 574 -14.03 -15.44 -34.03
CA GLU A 574 -12.88 -14.98 -34.80
C GLU A 574 -11.65 -15.72 -34.32
N THR A 575 -11.21 -16.64 -35.17
CA THR A 575 -9.86 -17.20 -35.16
C THR A 575 -8.87 -16.11 -35.57
N ALA A 576 -8.59 -15.18 -34.67
CA ALA A 576 -7.41 -14.33 -34.80
C ALA A 576 -6.20 -15.13 -34.29
N PRO A 577 -5.09 -15.20 -35.04
CA PRO A 577 -3.85 -15.77 -34.52
C PRO A 577 -3.41 -15.00 -33.28
N PRO A 578 -2.75 -15.64 -32.29
CA PRO A 578 -2.08 -14.90 -31.23
C PRO A 578 -1.11 -13.88 -31.88
N PRO A 579 -1.02 -12.65 -31.35
CA PRO A 579 -0.04 -11.69 -31.84
C PRO A 579 1.35 -12.31 -31.78
N ALA A 580 2.14 -12.11 -32.84
CA ALA A 580 3.48 -12.66 -32.93
C ALA A 580 4.29 -12.28 -31.68
N ALA A 581 4.82 -13.29 -30.99
CA ALA A 581 5.65 -13.09 -29.82
C ALA A 581 6.92 -12.31 -30.22
N GLY A 582 7.06 -11.07 -29.76
CA GLY A 582 8.31 -10.34 -29.93
C GLY A 582 8.30 -8.93 -29.40
N GLU A 583 7.40 -8.09 -29.89
CA GLU A 583 7.59 -6.64 -29.76
C GLU A 583 6.32 -5.94 -29.29
N ILE A 584 6.45 -5.24 -28.16
CA ILE A 584 5.43 -4.35 -27.62
C ILE A 584 5.53 -2.99 -28.31
N SER A 585 4.38 -2.39 -28.65
CA SER A 585 4.32 -1.04 -29.23
C SER A 585 4.84 -0.01 -28.21
N LEU A 586 5.28 1.16 -28.69
CA LEU A 586 5.71 2.24 -27.78
C LEU A 586 4.55 2.68 -26.87
N LEU A 587 3.35 2.84 -27.42
CA LEU A 587 2.14 3.17 -26.66
C LEU A 587 1.89 2.15 -25.55
N ASP A 588 1.86 0.85 -25.88
CA ASP A 588 1.59 -0.20 -24.89
C ASP A 588 2.71 -0.32 -23.84
N ALA A 589 3.97 -0.10 -24.24
CA ALA A 589 5.10 -0.12 -23.31
C ALA A 589 4.99 1.01 -22.28
N VAL A 590 4.59 2.21 -22.71
CA VAL A 590 4.35 3.36 -21.82
C VAL A 590 3.14 3.11 -20.91
N VAL A 591 2.00 2.68 -21.49
CA VAL A 591 0.78 2.38 -20.71
C VAL A 591 1.03 1.31 -19.65
N ARG A 592 1.91 0.34 -19.92
CA ARG A 592 2.25 -0.75 -19.01
C ARG A 592 3.45 -0.47 -18.09
N GLY A 593 4.07 0.71 -18.17
CA GLY A 593 5.22 1.08 -17.34
C GLY A 593 6.50 0.27 -17.61
N LEU A 594 6.66 -0.25 -18.84
CA LEU A 594 7.79 -1.08 -19.25
C LEU A 594 8.92 -0.20 -19.81
N LYS A 595 9.84 0.20 -18.92
CA LYS A 595 10.86 1.22 -19.19
C LYS A 595 11.85 0.84 -20.28
N GLU A 596 12.40 -0.38 -20.24
CA GLU A 596 13.40 -0.83 -21.23
C GLU A 596 12.74 -1.06 -22.59
N SER A 597 11.51 -1.59 -22.58
CA SER A 597 10.70 -1.79 -23.78
C SER A 597 10.31 -0.46 -24.43
N ALA A 598 9.94 0.55 -23.65
CA ALA A 598 9.63 1.88 -24.15
C ALA A 598 10.86 2.55 -24.78
N HIS A 599 12.03 2.43 -24.14
CA HIS A 599 13.30 2.89 -24.69
C HIS A 599 13.61 2.23 -26.03
N ALA A 600 13.54 0.89 -26.09
CA ALA A 600 13.83 0.13 -27.30
C ALA A 600 12.83 0.42 -28.42
N ALA A 601 11.53 0.53 -28.10
CA ALA A 601 10.49 0.88 -29.07
C ALA A 601 10.69 2.30 -29.62
N ALA A 602 11.05 3.25 -28.77
CA ALA A 602 11.39 4.61 -29.20
C ALA A 602 12.59 4.61 -30.15
N LEU A 603 13.67 3.87 -29.85
CA LEU A 603 14.85 3.74 -30.74
C LEU A 603 14.47 3.25 -32.14
N ARG A 604 13.58 2.26 -32.25
CA ARG A 604 13.11 1.75 -33.55
C ARG A 604 12.24 2.77 -34.29
N LEU A 605 11.30 3.40 -33.59
CA LEU A 605 10.39 4.35 -34.22
C LEU A 605 11.13 5.60 -34.72
N VAL A 606 12.08 6.12 -33.95
CA VAL A 606 12.82 7.31 -34.40
C VAL A 606 13.60 7.06 -35.69
N GLU A 607 13.99 5.82 -36.01
CA GLU A 607 14.64 5.47 -37.29
C GLU A 607 13.73 5.62 -38.52
N THR A 608 12.41 5.52 -38.32
CA THR A 608 11.43 5.45 -39.42
C THR A 608 10.40 6.58 -39.44
N GLU A 609 10.23 7.28 -38.31
CA GLU A 609 9.24 8.34 -38.13
C GLU A 609 9.88 9.63 -37.59
N GLU A 610 9.26 10.78 -37.90
CA GLU A 610 9.68 12.07 -37.37
C GLU A 610 9.40 12.17 -35.86
N PRO A 611 10.34 12.69 -35.04
CA PRO A 611 10.20 12.75 -33.58
C PRO A 611 8.88 13.38 -33.08
N LEU A 612 8.44 14.49 -33.71
CA LEU A 612 7.19 15.15 -33.35
C LEU A 612 5.95 14.29 -33.68
N ALA A 613 6.00 13.50 -34.75
CA ALA A 613 4.92 12.60 -35.11
C ALA A 613 4.80 11.46 -34.08
N ILE A 614 5.92 10.89 -33.62
CA ILE A 614 5.95 9.86 -32.58
C ILE A 614 5.34 10.39 -31.28
N ILE A 615 5.70 11.62 -30.88
CA ILE A 615 5.14 12.24 -29.66
C ILE A 615 3.62 12.37 -29.78
N ASN A 616 3.14 12.93 -30.90
CA ASN A 616 1.71 13.22 -31.09
C ASN A 616 0.85 11.96 -31.29
N THR A 617 1.39 10.91 -31.91
CA THR A 617 0.61 9.71 -32.27
C THR A 617 0.78 8.53 -31.32
N GLN A 618 1.89 8.46 -30.57
CA GLN A 618 2.17 7.37 -29.64
C GLN A 618 2.20 7.85 -28.19
N MET A 619 3.00 8.88 -27.89
CA MET A 619 3.27 9.30 -26.49
C MET A 619 2.08 10.01 -25.84
N ILE A 620 1.53 11.05 -26.47
CA ILE A 620 0.39 11.80 -25.93
C ILE A 620 -0.82 10.87 -25.72
N PRO A 621 -1.23 10.03 -26.70
CA PRO A 621 -2.32 9.07 -26.49
C PRO A 621 -2.06 8.06 -25.38
N ALA A 622 -0.81 7.62 -25.19
CA ALA A 622 -0.44 6.73 -24.08
C ALA A 622 -0.65 7.41 -22.73
N LEU A 623 -0.15 8.65 -22.58
CA LEU A 623 -0.28 9.43 -21.34
C LEU A 623 -1.74 9.79 -21.04
N ASP A 624 -2.52 10.16 -22.05
CA ASP A 624 -3.94 10.45 -21.90
C ASP A 624 -4.75 9.22 -21.46
N ARG A 625 -4.39 8.03 -21.97
CA ARG A 625 -4.99 6.77 -21.52
C ARG A 625 -4.64 6.49 -20.06
N VAL A 626 -3.36 6.60 -19.69
CA VAL A 626 -2.89 6.41 -18.31
C VAL A 626 -3.60 7.39 -17.36
N GLY A 627 -3.73 8.66 -17.75
CA GLY A 627 -4.45 9.67 -16.97
C GLY A 627 -5.92 9.32 -16.76
N LYS A 628 -6.63 8.92 -17.82
CA LYS A 628 -8.05 8.48 -17.73
C LYS A 628 -8.22 7.24 -16.87
N ASP A 629 -7.35 6.25 -17.03
CA ASP A 629 -7.42 5.01 -16.26
C ASP A 629 -7.13 5.28 -14.77
N PHE A 630 -6.27 6.25 -14.44
CA PHE A 630 -6.04 6.72 -13.06
C PHE A 630 -7.27 7.43 -12.47
N GLU A 631 -7.90 8.36 -13.22
CA GLU A 631 -9.12 9.05 -12.79
C GLU A 631 -10.31 8.11 -12.55
N GLN A 632 -10.38 7.02 -13.32
CA GLN A 632 -11.41 5.99 -13.17
C GLN A 632 -11.12 4.97 -12.07
N GLY A 633 -9.96 5.07 -11.40
CA GLY A 633 -9.52 4.11 -10.38
C GLY A 633 -9.15 2.74 -10.94
N VAL A 634 -8.87 2.64 -12.25
CA VAL A 634 -8.37 1.44 -12.91
C VAL A 634 -6.87 1.28 -12.71
N LEU A 635 -6.12 2.38 -12.81
CA LEU A 635 -4.72 2.47 -12.42
C LEU A 635 -4.58 3.16 -11.07
N PHE A 636 -3.57 2.75 -10.30
CA PHE A 636 -3.19 3.38 -9.04
C PHE A 636 -1.87 4.13 -9.18
N LEU A 637 -1.52 4.90 -8.15
CA LEU A 637 -0.33 5.74 -8.13
C LEU A 637 0.97 4.99 -8.53
N PRO A 638 1.22 3.74 -8.09
CA PRO A 638 2.38 2.97 -8.55
C PRO A 638 2.48 2.85 -10.06
N GLN A 639 1.40 2.44 -10.72
CA GLN A 639 1.38 2.23 -12.16
C GLN A 639 1.51 3.55 -12.92
N LEU A 640 0.89 4.62 -12.42
CA LEU A 640 1.02 5.97 -12.99
C LEU A 640 2.48 6.44 -13.01
N LEU A 641 3.21 6.27 -11.89
CA LEU A 641 4.61 6.65 -11.79
C LEU A 641 5.51 5.79 -12.68
N MET A 642 5.24 4.47 -12.77
CA MET A 642 6.00 3.60 -13.66
C MET A 642 5.75 3.90 -15.14
N SER A 643 4.51 4.21 -15.53
CA SER A 643 4.18 4.72 -16.86
C SER A 643 4.89 6.02 -17.17
N ALA A 644 5.01 6.93 -16.19
CA ALA A 644 5.77 8.16 -16.32
C ALA A 644 7.27 7.91 -16.56
N GLU A 645 7.89 6.99 -15.81
CA GLU A 645 9.29 6.62 -16.03
C GLU A 645 9.53 5.99 -17.40
N ALA A 646 8.63 5.10 -17.84
CA ALA A 646 8.68 4.53 -19.17
C ALA A 646 8.52 5.60 -20.26
N ALA A 647 7.60 6.55 -20.06
CA ALA A 647 7.42 7.68 -20.96
C ALA A 647 8.68 8.55 -21.03
N LYS A 648 9.27 8.89 -19.88
CA LYS A 648 10.52 9.66 -19.79
C LYS A 648 11.67 8.97 -20.53
N SER A 649 11.84 7.67 -20.33
CA SER A 649 12.86 6.85 -21.00
C SER A 649 12.73 6.89 -22.53
N ALA A 650 11.50 6.80 -23.04
CA ALA A 650 11.21 6.94 -24.47
C ALA A 650 11.43 8.38 -24.97
N PHE A 651 10.99 9.38 -24.21
CA PHE A 651 11.17 10.80 -24.55
C PHE A 651 12.64 11.21 -24.65
N GLU A 652 13.52 10.68 -23.78
CA GLU A 652 14.96 10.95 -23.84
C GLU A 652 15.57 10.51 -25.18
N VAL A 653 15.15 9.36 -25.70
CA VAL A 653 15.55 8.86 -27.02
C VAL A 653 15.03 9.77 -28.13
N ILE A 654 13.74 10.09 -28.09
CA ILE A 654 13.08 10.91 -29.12
C ILE A 654 13.70 12.31 -29.16
N ARG A 655 13.94 12.93 -27.99
CA ARG A 655 14.59 14.26 -27.89
C ARG A 655 16.03 14.23 -28.37
N GLY A 656 16.79 13.18 -28.07
CA GLY A 656 18.16 13.02 -28.55
C GLY A 656 18.28 13.20 -30.07
N LYS A 657 17.28 12.72 -30.82
CA LYS A 657 17.21 12.88 -32.28
C LYS A 657 16.72 14.27 -32.73
N MET A 658 15.86 14.95 -31.96
CA MET A 658 15.41 16.33 -32.24
C MET A 658 16.54 17.36 -32.11
N THR A 659 17.46 17.19 -31.15
CA THR A 659 18.61 18.09 -30.96
C THR A 659 19.58 18.11 -32.14
N VAL A 660 19.50 17.15 -33.06
CA VAL A 660 20.29 17.14 -34.30
C VAL A 660 19.72 18.11 -35.35
N ASN A 661 18.45 18.54 -35.21
CA ASN A 661 17.74 19.41 -36.17
C ASN A 661 17.43 20.84 -35.66
N GLY A 662 18.05 21.30 -34.56
CA GLY A 662 18.21 22.74 -34.29
C GLY A 662 16.99 23.54 -33.78
N GLU A 663 15.82 22.96 -33.55
CA GLU A 663 14.69 23.66 -32.91
C GLU A 663 14.25 22.97 -31.61
N GLN A 664 14.59 23.58 -30.47
CA GLN A 664 13.95 23.27 -29.19
C GLN A 664 12.63 24.04 -29.11
N THR A 665 11.50 23.37 -29.32
CA THR A 665 10.20 23.87 -28.84
C THR A 665 10.14 23.70 -27.32
N LYS A 666 10.66 24.67 -26.56
CA LYS A 666 10.41 24.72 -25.11
C LYS A 666 8.94 25.08 -24.89
N LYS A 667 8.17 24.21 -24.24
CA LYS A 667 6.82 24.56 -23.75
C LYS A 667 6.93 25.55 -22.57
N GLU A 668 5.77 26.09 -22.21
CA GLU A 668 5.58 27.04 -21.12
C GLU A 668 6.14 26.55 -19.78
N LYS A 669 6.66 27.48 -18.99
CA LYS A 669 7.22 27.21 -17.66
C LYS A 669 6.13 27.16 -16.61
N ILE A 670 6.25 26.22 -15.66
CA ILE A 670 5.36 26.09 -14.51
C ILE A 670 6.22 25.97 -13.26
N ILE A 671 5.93 26.78 -12.23
CA ILE A 671 6.58 26.63 -10.92
C ILE A 671 5.73 25.72 -10.05
N LEU A 672 6.37 24.80 -9.32
CA LEU A 672 5.73 24.02 -8.27
C LEU A 672 6.46 24.20 -6.94
N ALA A 673 5.71 24.41 -5.86
CA ALA A 673 6.25 24.55 -4.51
C ALA A 673 5.35 23.93 -3.45
N THR A 674 5.96 23.32 -2.43
CA THR A 674 5.25 23.01 -1.18
C THR A 674 5.44 24.22 -0.28
N VAL A 675 4.33 24.75 0.23
CA VAL A 675 4.32 26.02 0.96
C VAL A 675 5.23 25.96 2.19
N LYS A 676 5.71 27.14 2.62
CA LYS A 676 6.51 27.29 3.83
C LYS A 676 5.92 26.49 4.98
N GLY A 677 6.79 25.80 5.71
CA GLY A 677 6.43 24.98 6.84
C GLY A 677 5.95 23.58 6.52
N ASP A 678 5.67 23.29 5.24
CA ASP A 678 5.21 21.99 4.82
C ASP A 678 6.31 21.24 4.09
N ILE A 679 6.71 20.14 4.68
CA ILE A 679 7.76 19.25 4.17
C ILE A 679 7.19 18.04 3.43
N HIS A 680 5.85 17.95 3.27
CA HIS A 680 5.19 16.88 2.55
C HIS A 680 5.08 17.23 1.07
N ASP A 681 5.97 16.66 0.26
CA ASP A 681 6.11 17.02 -1.14
C ASP A 681 5.61 15.94 -2.11
N ILE A 682 4.97 14.87 -1.60
CA ILE A 682 4.48 13.75 -2.42
C ILE A 682 3.52 14.24 -3.51
N GLY A 683 2.47 14.98 -3.15
CA GLY A 683 1.48 15.50 -4.11
C GLY A 683 2.11 16.40 -5.18
N LYS A 684 2.99 17.33 -4.76
CA LYS A 684 3.76 18.19 -5.66
C LYS A 684 4.64 17.38 -6.62
N ASN A 685 5.35 16.36 -6.13
CA ASN A 685 6.23 15.53 -6.94
C ASN A 685 5.44 14.72 -7.97
N ILE A 686 4.24 14.25 -7.63
CA ILE A 686 3.35 13.59 -8.60
C ILE A 686 2.96 14.58 -9.70
N VAL A 687 2.50 15.79 -9.33
CA VAL A 687 2.13 16.84 -10.31
C VAL A 687 3.33 17.21 -11.20
N LYS A 688 4.53 17.34 -10.63
CA LYS A 688 5.77 17.58 -11.37
C LYS A 688 5.99 16.51 -12.43
N VAL A 689 6.00 15.24 -12.03
CA VAL A 689 6.24 14.10 -12.92
C VAL A 689 5.22 14.09 -14.06
N LEU A 690 3.94 14.35 -13.76
CA LEU A 690 2.91 14.42 -14.80
C LEU A 690 3.10 15.61 -15.74
N LEU A 691 3.31 16.82 -15.23
CA LEU A 691 3.52 18.01 -16.07
C LEU A 691 4.77 17.87 -16.96
N GLU A 692 5.86 17.29 -16.43
CA GLU A 692 7.06 16.97 -17.21
C GLU A 692 6.76 15.97 -18.34
N ASN A 693 5.90 14.96 -18.10
CA ASN A 693 5.46 14.03 -19.14
C ASN A 693 4.64 14.72 -20.25
N TYR A 694 3.83 15.71 -19.89
CA TYR A 694 3.15 16.60 -20.83
C TYR A 694 4.06 17.67 -21.42
N SER A 695 5.38 17.54 -21.22
CA SER A 695 6.46 18.35 -21.78
C SER A 695 6.52 19.81 -21.30
N TYR A 696 5.87 20.15 -20.19
CA TYR A 696 6.03 21.46 -19.55
C TYR A 696 7.43 21.59 -18.93
N ASP A 697 7.97 22.83 -18.88
CA ASP A 697 9.22 23.12 -18.19
C ASP A 697 8.92 23.40 -16.71
N VAL A 698 9.07 22.37 -15.86
CA VAL A 698 8.70 22.46 -14.44
C VAL A 698 9.87 22.92 -13.58
N ILE A 699 9.72 24.10 -12.99
CA ILE A 699 10.63 24.65 -12.00
C ILE A 699 10.14 24.21 -10.62
N ASP A 700 10.77 23.17 -10.08
CA ASP A 700 10.47 22.66 -8.75
C ASP A 700 11.29 23.39 -7.69
N LEU A 701 10.63 24.26 -6.92
CA LEU A 701 11.26 25.00 -5.81
C LEU A 701 11.41 24.15 -4.55
N GLY A 702 10.90 22.92 -4.55
CA GLY A 702 11.00 21.99 -3.45
C GLY A 702 9.91 22.19 -2.40
N LYS A 703 10.31 22.09 -1.14
CA LYS A 703 9.41 22.08 0.03
C LYS A 703 9.90 23.02 1.10
N ASP A 704 9.01 23.38 2.02
CA ASP A 704 9.25 24.46 2.97
C ASP A 704 9.70 25.75 2.26
N VAL A 705 8.99 26.13 1.19
CA VAL A 705 9.38 27.25 0.33
C VAL A 705 8.76 28.55 0.83
N PRO A 706 9.55 29.59 1.19
CA PRO A 706 9.03 30.90 1.56
C PRO A 706 8.22 31.55 0.43
N PRO A 707 7.15 32.30 0.74
CA PRO A 707 6.35 33.04 -0.25
C PRO A 707 7.20 33.89 -1.20
N GLU A 708 8.20 34.58 -0.66
CA GLU A 708 9.06 35.51 -1.37
C GLU A 708 9.88 34.78 -2.44
N THR A 709 10.38 33.58 -2.12
CA THR A 709 11.12 32.73 -3.06
C THR A 709 10.26 32.28 -4.23
N VAL A 710 8.98 31.97 -3.99
CA VAL A 710 8.04 31.61 -5.07
C VAL A 710 7.80 32.80 -5.99
N VAL A 711 7.58 33.99 -5.41
CA VAL A 711 7.30 35.21 -6.15
C VAL A 711 8.51 35.66 -6.95
N ASP A 712 9.70 35.67 -6.35
CA ASP A 712 10.94 36.04 -7.02
C ASP A 712 11.22 35.10 -8.20
N ALA A 713 11.05 33.79 -8.00
CA ALA A 713 11.20 32.81 -9.09
C ALA A 713 10.18 33.01 -10.22
N ALA A 714 8.92 33.36 -9.88
CA ALA A 714 7.88 33.61 -10.88
C ALA A 714 8.16 34.88 -11.69
N GLU A 715 8.62 35.94 -11.03
CA GLU A 715 8.98 37.22 -11.64
C GLU A 715 10.23 37.08 -12.53
N GLU A 716 11.32 36.51 -12.02
CA GLU A 716 12.56 36.28 -12.77
C GLU A 716 12.36 35.33 -13.96
N GLY A 717 11.53 34.30 -13.77
CA GLY A 717 11.28 33.26 -14.76
C GLY A 717 10.27 33.64 -15.83
N GLY A 718 9.50 34.73 -15.65
CA GLY A 718 8.37 35.12 -16.50
C GLY A 718 7.25 34.07 -16.50
N VAL A 719 7.05 33.38 -15.38
CA VAL A 719 6.19 32.20 -15.27
C VAL A 719 4.71 32.58 -15.19
N LYS A 720 3.87 31.90 -15.97
CA LYS A 720 2.42 32.19 -16.05
C LYS A 720 1.54 31.28 -15.19
N LEU A 721 2.10 30.21 -14.64
CA LEU A 721 1.40 29.28 -13.76
C LEU A 721 2.28 28.86 -12.57
N VAL A 722 1.77 29.05 -11.36
CA VAL A 722 2.35 28.54 -10.12
C VAL A 722 1.39 27.51 -9.52
N GLY A 723 1.92 26.34 -9.15
CA GLY A 723 1.21 25.32 -8.37
C GLY A 723 1.70 25.27 -6.94
N LEU A 724 0.78 25.39 -5.97
CA LEU A 724 1.08 25.31 -4.54
C LEU A 724 0.45 24.06 -3.91
N SER A 725 1.21 23.38 -3.06
CA SER A 725 0.77 22.18 -2.32
C SER A 725 0.88 22.38 -0.80
N ALA A 726 -0.10 21.88 -0.04
CA ALA A 726 -0.03 21.73 1.42
C ALA A 726 -0.73 20.46 1.90
N LEU A 727 -0.15 19.78 2.89
CA LEU A 727 -0.71 18.60 3.55
C LEU A 727 -1.13 18.89 5.00
N MET A 728 -0.43 19.79 5.70
CA MET A 728 -0.72 20.08 7.10
C MET A 728 -1.73 21.23 7.24
N THR A 729 -2.71 21.10 8.13
CA THR A 729 -3.61 22.22 8.45
C THR A 729 -2.86 23.43 9.02
N THR A 730 -1.66 23.23 9.57
CA THR A 730 -0.80 24.29 10.12
C THR A 730 -0.09 25.14 9.08
N THR A 731 -0.04 24.71 7.82
CA THR A 731 0.75 25.36 6.77
C THR A 731 -0.14 26.06 5.73
N VAL A 732 -1.45 25.84 5.79
CA VAL A 732 -2.38 26.33 4.75
C VAL A 732 -2.50 27.86 4.71
N SER A 733 -2.24 28.56 5.81
CA SER A 733 -2.19 30.02 5.84
C SER A 733 -1.01 30.59 5.02
N ASN A 734 0.13 29.89 4.96
CA ASN A 734 1.26 30.30 4.12
C ASN A 734 0.94 30.21 2.62
N MET A 735 -0.01 29.33 2.24
CA MET A 735 -0.52 29.28 0.89
C MET A 735 -1.25 30.56 0.51
N ALA A 736 -2.15 31.04 1.39
CA ALA A 736 -2.88 32.29 1.19
C ALA A 736 -1.93 33.48 1.05
N GLU A 737 -0.91 33.55 1.90
CA GLU A 737 0.09 34.61 1.84
C GLU A 737 0.90 34.58 0.53
N THR A 738 1.25 33.39 0.04
CA THR A 738 1.96 33.24 -1.25
C THR A 738 1.09 33.69 -2.42
N ILE A 739 -0.19 33.33 -2.45
CA ILE A 739 -1.14 33.78 -3.49
C ILE A 739 -1.27 35.30 -3.47
N ARG A 740 -1.43 35.90 -2.29
CA ARG A 740 -1.54 37.36 -2.12
C ARG A 740 -0.32 38.07 -2.71
N GLN A 741 0.89 37.62 -2.37
CA GLN A 741 2.12 38.24 -2.90
C GLN A 741 2.29 38.01 -4.41
N LEU A 742 1.91 36.84 -4.94
CA LEU A 742 1.97 36.55 -6.38
C LEU A 742 1.02 37.46 -7.18
N HIS A 743 -0.21 37.64 -6.71
CA HIS A 743 -1.18 38.53 -7.37
C HIS A 743 -0.77 40.00 -7.31
N GLU A 744 -0.05 40.42 -6.25
CA GLU A 744 0.47 41.79 -6.12
C GLU A 744 1.66 42.07 -7.05
N ARG A 745 2.63 41.14 -7.14
CA ARG A 745 3.90 41.35 -7.87
C ARG A 745 3.89 40.81 -9.29
N VAL A 746 3.13 39.74 -9.57
CA VAL A 746 3.08 39.05 -10.87
C VAL A 746 1.62 38.81 -11.28
N PRO A 747 0.82 39.86 -11.54
CA PRO A 747 -0.64 39.76 -11.70
C PRO A 747 -1.11 38.91 -12.90
N ASP A 748 -0.23 38.69 -13.88
CA ASP A 748 -0.51 37.81 -15.03
C ASP A 748 -0.28 36.32 -14.72
N CYS A 749 0.27 35.98 -13.55
CA CYS A 749 0.52 34.61 -13.13
C CYS A 749 -0.73 34.04 -12.47
N ARG A 750 -1.20 32.89 -12.97
CA ARG A 750 -2.30 32.14 -12.36
C ARG A 750 -1.77 31.19 -11.29
N VAL A 751 -2.53 31.01 -10.23
CA VAL A 751 -2.18 30.12 -9.12
C VAL A 751 -3.18 28.97 -9.03
N MET A 752 -2.68 27.73 -9.22
CA MET A 752 -3.43 26.52 -8.92
C MET A 752 -3.00 25.96 -7.56
N VAL A 753 -3.95 25.43 -6.78
CA VAL A 753 -3.69 24.88 -5.45
C VAL A 753 -4.22 23.46 -5.30
N GLY A 754 -3.56 22.67 -4.46
CA GLY A 754 -4.00 21.32 -4.10
C GLY A 754 -3.39 20.83 -2.79
N GLY A 755 -3.76 19.61 -2.40
CA GLY A 755 -3.26 18.94 -1.20
C GLY A 755 -4.36 18.39 -0.30
N ALA A 756 -4.01 17.49 0.63
CA ALA A 756 -4.98 16.65 1.35
C ALA A 756 -5.95 17.43 2.25
N VAL A 757 -5.54 18.62 2.69
CA VAL A 757 -6.34 19.50 3.57
C VAL A 757 -7.08 20.60 2.80
N LEU A 758 -7.00 20.61 1.46
CA LEU A 758 -7.60 21.64 0.60
C LEU A 758 -8.97 21.18 0.08
N THR A 759 -9.95 22.08 0.14
CA THR A 759 -11.27 21.92 -0.49
C THR A 759 -11.50 22.99 -1.56
N PRO A 760 -12.42 22.78 -2.52
CA PRO A 760 -12.80 23.82 -3.49
C PRO A 760 -13.21 25.14 -2.83
N GLU A 761 -13.98 25.07 -1.75
CA GLU A 761 -14.45 26.23 -1.00
C GLU A 761 -13.30 26.98 -0.35
N TYR A 762 -12.34 26.25 0.21
CA TYR A 762 -11.17 26.85 0.84
C TYR A 762 -10.24 27.50 -0.20
N ALA A 763 -9.95 26.82 -1.32
CA ALA A 763 -9.16 27.38 -2.41
C ALA A 763 -9.75 28.70 -2.93
N GLN A 764 -11.08 28.78 -3.03
CA GLN A 764 -11.77 30.02 -3.40
C GLN A 764 -11.60 31.12 -2.34
N SER A 765 -11.66 30.76 -1.05
CA SER A 765 -11.52 31.72 0.06
C SER A 765 -10.15 32.39 0.12
N ILE A 766 -9.09 31.70 -0.33
CA ILE A 766 -7.73 32.23 -0.41
C ILE A 766 -7.40 32.84 -1.78
N HIS A 767 -8.42 33.06 -2.61
CA HIS A 767 -8.30 33.64 -3.95
C HIS A 767 -7.42 32.86 -4.93
N ALA A 768 -7.31 31.53 -4.80
CA ALA A 768 -6.64 30.73 -5.84
C ALA A 768 -7.40 30.81 -7.18
N ASP A 769 -6.68 30.80 -8.31
CA ASP A 769 -7.27 30.82 -9.65
C ASP A 769 -7.88 29.46 -10.04
N ALA A 770 -7.38 28.36 -9.45
CA ALA A 770 -7.93 27.02 -9.61
C ALA A 770 -7.64 26.12 -8.41
N TYR A 771 -8.60 25.23 -8.13
CA TYR A 771 -8.42 24.09 -7.26
C TYR A 771 -8.26 22.81 -8.08
N SER A 772 -7.19 22.08 -7.82
CA SER A 772 -6.96 20.75 -8.38
C SER A 772 -7.21 19.70 -7.30
N ARG A 773 -8.29 18.93 -7.47
CA ARG A 773 -8.62 17.81 -6.58
C ARG A 773 -7.53 16.73 -6.59
N ASP A 774 -6.95 16.48 -7.76
CA ASP A 774 -5.93 15.46 -8.00
C ASP A 774 -4.85 15.98 -8.96
N ALA A 775 -3.83 15.15 -9.20
CA ALA A 775 -2.70 15.54 -10.02
C ALA A 775 -3.06 15.71 -11.51
N MET A 776 -4.04 14.97 -12.03
CA MET A 776 -4.51 15.11 -13.41
C MET A 776 -5.32 16.41 -13.59
N GLY A 777 -6.09 16.81 -12.59
CA GLY A 777 -6.74 18.13 -12.56
C GLY A 777 -5.76 19.28 -12.76
N SER A 778 -4.56 19.19 -12.19
CA SER A 778 -3.47 20.17 -12.41
C SER A 778 -2.98 20.17 -13.86
N VAL A 779 -2.84 19.00 -14.48
CA VAL A 779 -2.47 18.89 -15.90
C VAL A 779 -3.56 19.48 -16.80
N HIS A 780 -4.82 19.14 -16.57
CA HIS A 780 -5.96 19.66 -17.33
C HIS A 780 -6.07 21.18 -17.22
N TYR A 781 -5.82 21.75 -16.03
CA TYR A 781 -5.79 23.19 -15.85
C TYR A 781 -4.64 23.84 -16.63
N ALA A 782 -3.42 23.27 -16.57
CA ALA A 782 -2.28 23.76 -17.34
C ALA A 782 -2.55 23.70 -18.86
N GLN A 783 -3.14 22.62 -19.35
CA GLN A 783 -3.54 22.47 -20.75
C GLN A 783 -4.58 23.53 -21.15
N LYS A 784 -5.59 23.76 -20.32
CA LYS A 784 -6.60 24.80 -20.58
C LYS A 784 -5.99 26.20 -20.60
N LEU A 785 -5.05 26.50 -19.71
CA LEU A 785 -4.41 27.81 -19.61
C LEU A 785 -3.51 28.11 -20.81
N PHE A 786 -2.73 27.12 -21.25
CA PHE A 786 -1.73 27.28 -22.32
C PHE A 786 -2.20 26.85 -23.71
N GLY A 787 -3.29 26.08 -23.80
CA GLY A 787 -3.76 25.43 -25.01
C GLY A 787 -4.59 26.29 -25.95
N GLY A 788 -5.19 27.39 -25.46
CA GLY A 788 -6.02 28.29 -26.26
C GLY A 788 -7.22 27.60 -26.94
N GLU A 789 -8.34 27.54 -26.21
CA GLU A 789 -9.62 26.86 -26.53
C GLU A 789 -9.59 25.33 -26.64
#